data_AF-A0A7C0VSQ1-F1
#
_entry.id   AF-A0A7C0VSQ1-F1
#
_cell.length_a   1.000
_cell.length_b   1.000
_cell.length_c   1.000
_cell.angle_alpha   90.00
_cell.angle_beta   90.00
_cell.angle_gamma   90.00
#
_symmetry.space_group_name_H-M   'P 1'
#
loop_
_entity.id
_entity.type
_entity.pdbx_description
1 polymer ?
#
loop_
_entity_poly.entity_id
_entity_poly.type
_entity_poly.pdbx_seq_one_letter_code
_entity_poly.pdbx_strand_id
1 'polypeptide(L)'
;TYVIHTIAPSDIATYAIFPFNDEPPEGPVKYAIDFGTYMRGAFRARMHQAVNKIESSVFRAGTLVFFDVLDPDTASPVSEFLPVLVIDHYTQNYARFFGFVWENVGFVPTPEMSTGTLVVFENPALAQTPRFDAVVDLGGTRWYAAIFNNKTRGYNIKPGTQVIMPFTIFENYIGFRKVDEKRLQEAKRTGLFVDPIERNMNESAANWKKAQEYYAQKKWYEARGSAVLALLLERKAYVAIRTMFFDASYASVFFLLLALPFAYLLERLIFEFEDLKKRAAAFIAIFLAAIAFMVFNHPGFTLIASLPLVAIAFLMLILSIVPLVISFSHATEAIKELRTKFVGKHFAELDKFSAMLMAASLGLRNLRRRWVRTSLLIISIMIATMAFVSIISVLSTRYVAPVATYEVSYGYQGLLIRESSFRPLPSLLSKQIQSAFGDDIEHITEVIFYYPIGQQIEIARTSAGQPITIGAILGLDPADFKIIKAFEENWDAIFTPGSRPFINSNERVCIISAELADLLKSAGVDARIGGKIEILGKRFEIVGIINNSKVYLSTIKDLDGIVIIPFSREVEAGGRVAFRSAQPMDPSEVVIVPVEVAKQMGGQVFAIHITLKNPKKAPQVAEKITQLFRYNVYYALSKDGKYEVTRMATLTSQQVTGQEALIPEVLLMFTILSSILGAVYERTKEIGILSAVGLSPLHVAGIFLMEFTIVAIVSSFLGYMAGISMPTLVTGLKVNAGSMWIVFSILASIGITLAATAYPVRYASRLVTPSFERKWRLEAHAVRRGDTYIVKIPFVISRAEVAGAVLYLKEYLQLFQSEQAEGPFMVERIKYREEKVERGRSRVLDMRVRIKPFDWGVATTTQLKVDTVGKTTTWTIIFKRLSGTEHVWIRGVRQITDVIRKQLLIWRGLKPEERQEYINKARKEGLQ
;
A
#
# COMPACT_ATOMS: atom_id res chain seq x y z
N THR A 1 -0.78 37.89 -23.81
CA THR A 1 -0.59 36.98 -24.96
C THR A 1 0.81 37.17 -25.49
N TYR A 2 1.57 36.09 -25.64
CA TYR A 2 2.93 36.06 -26.18
C TYR A 2 2.89 35.55 -27.63
N VAL A 3 3.74 36.12 -28.48
CA VAL A 3 3.94 35.65 -29.87
C VAL A 3 5.28 34.91 -29.90
N ILE A 4 5.25 33.62 -30.22
CA ILE A 4 6.45 32.78 -30.25
C ILE A 4 6.72 32.35 -31.69
N HIS A 5 7.95 32.63 -32.15
CA HIS A 5 8.49 32.18 -33.42
C HIS A 5 9.19 30.84 -33.23
N THR A 6 8.88 29.85 -34.06
CA THR A 6 9.39 28.49 -33.91
C THR A 6 10.44 28.21 -34.98
N ILE A 7 11.55 27.60 -34.57
CA ILE A 7 12.65 27.23 -35.46
C ILE A 7 12.29 25.93 -36.23
N ALA A 8 11.47 25.06 -35.63
CA ALA A 8 10.89 23.89 -36.28
C ALA A 8 9.48 23.60 -35.71
N PRO A 9 8.42 23.58 -36.54
CA PRO A 9 7.11 23.11 -36.11
C PRO A 9 7.18 21.60 -35.80
N SER A 10 6.60 21.18 -34.68
CA SER A 10 6.58 19.77 -34.27
C SER A 10 5.26 19.46 -33.57
N ASP A 11 4.52 18.48 -34.10
CA ASP A 11 3.26 18.01 -33.52
C ASP A 11 3.46 17.12 -32.29
N ILE A 12 4.69 16.67 -32.03
CA ILE A 12 5.02 15.70 -31.00
C ILE A 12 5.68 16.38 -29.78
N ALA A 13 6.40 17.49 -29.99
CA ALA A 13 7.13 18.17 -28.93
C ALA A 13 6.25 19.18 -28.18
N THR A 14 6.42 19.23 -26.86
CA THR A 14 5.72 20.18 -26.00
C THR A 14 6.73 21.12 -25.36
N TYR A 15 6.53 22.43 -25.52
CA TYR A 15 7.48 23.47 -25.12
C TYR A 15 7.14 24.04 -23.75
N ALA A 16 8.15 24.18 -22.89
CA ALA A 16 8.04 24.88 -21.61
C ALA A 16 8.54 26.32 -21.74
N ILE A 17 7.89 27.23 -20.99
CA ILE A 17 8.26 28.63 -20.92
C ILE A 17 8.98 28.83 -19.59
N PHE A 18 10.13 29.48 -19.61
CA PHE A 18 10.93 29.77 -18.41
C PHE A 18 11.26 31.27 -18.36
N PRO A 19 11.24 31.90 -17.18
CA PRO A 19 11.66 33.28 -17.01
C PRO A 19 13.19 33.41 -17.02
N PHE A 20 13.71 34.32 -17.84
CA PHE A 20 15.14 34.68 -17.87
C PHE A 20 15.33 36.19 -17.84
N ASN A 21 16.52 36.62 -17.42
CA ASN A 21 17.00 37.98 -17.60
C ASN A 21 18.08 37.98 -18.68
N ASP A 22 17.96 38.90 -19.64
CA ASP A 22 18.85 38.94 -20.83
C ASP A 22 19.98 39.95 -20.60
N GLU A 23 19.64 41.21 -20.29
CA GLU A 23 20.60 42.25 -19.96
C GLU A 23 20.18 43.03 -18.69
N PRO A 24 21.02 43.05 -17.62
CA PRO A 24 22.24 42.26 -17.46
C PRO A 24 21.95 40.74 -17.38
N PRO A 25 22.92 39.88 -17.73
CA PRO A 25 22.73 38.42 -17.74
C PRO A 25 22.46 37.82 -16.34
N GLU A 26 22.68 38.61 -15.29
CA GLU A 26 22.45 38.24 -13.90
C GLU A 26 21.53 39.27 -13.23
N GLY A 27 20.56 38.81 -12.42
CA GLY A 27 19.70 39.69 -11.63
C GLY A 27 18.27 39.18 -11.42
N PRO A 28 17.42 39.99 -10.75
CA PRO A 28 16.05 39.61 -10.47
C PRO A 28 15.20 39.51 -11.74
N VAL A 29 14.44 38.43 -11.83
CA VAL A 29 13.43 38.26 -12.87
C VAL A 29 12.28 39.25 -12.62
N LYS A 30 11.92 40.05 -13.63
CA LYS A 30 10.83 41.04 -13.53
C LYS A 30 9.44 40.38 -13.50
N TYR A 31 9.23 39.35 -14.32
CA TYR A 31 7.96 38.64 -14.44
C TYR A 31 8.21 37.13 -14.45
N ALA A 32 7.50 36.41 -13.60
CA ALA A 32 7.52 34.95 -13.56
C ALA A 32 6.16 34.38 -13.93
N ILE A 33 6.16 33.13 -14.40
CA ILE A 33 4.94 32.40 -14.72
C ILE A 33 4.21 32.04 -13.43
N ASP A 34 2.89 32.22 -13.42
CA ASP A 34 2.04 31.87 -12.29
C ASP A 34 1.69 30.37 -12.31
N PHE A 35 2.13 29.64 -11.29
CA PHE A 35 1.73 28.27 -10.97
C PHE A 35 0.63 28.21 -9.91
N GLY A 36 0.17 29.37 -9.42
CA GLY A 36 -0.87 29.50 -8.41
C GLY A 36 -2.28 29.51 -9.01
N THR A 37 -3.14 30.36 -8.45
CA THR A 37 -4.59 30.30 -8.68
C THR A 37 -4.99 30.67 -10.10
N TYR A 38 -4.21 31.50 -10.79
CA TYR A 38 -4.54 32.03 -12.12
C TYR A 38 -3.74 31.36 -13.24
N MET A 39 -3.15 30.20 -12.97
CA MET A 39 -2.39 29.42 -13.96
C MET A 39 -3.24 29.21 -15.24
N ARG A 40 -2.71 29.66 -16.38
CA ARG A 40 -3.30 29.45 -17.72
C ARG A 40 -2.25 28.89 -18.66
N GLY A 41 -2.61 27.86 -19.45
CA GLY A 41 -1.76 27.32 -20.51
C GLY A 41 -0.49 26.59 -20.02
N ALA A 42 -0.57 25.97 -18.84
CA ALA A 42 0.51 25.42 -18.04
C ALA A 42 1.58 24.62 -18.81
N PHE A 43 2.84 25.09 -18.70
CA PHE A 43 4.09 24.35 -18.94
C PHE A 43 4.39 23.79 -20.33
N ARG A 44 3.39 23.69 -21.20
CA ARG A 44 3.45 22.75 -22.31
C ARG A 44 2.61 23.26 -23.48
N ALA A 45 3.22 24.13 -24.28
CA ALA A 45 2.64 24.60 -25.54
C ALA A 45 3.01 23.64 -26.69
N ARG A 46 2.02 23.27 -27.51
CA ARG A 46 2.28 22.62 -28.80
C ARG A 46 2.42 23.68 -29.87
N MET A 47 3.47 23.54 -30.68
CA MET A 47 3.87 24.53 -31.66
C MET A 47 3.60 23.97 -33.05
N HIS A 48 2.40 24.23 -33.58
CA HIS A 48 1.94 23.69 -34.86
C HIS A 48 2.31 24.57 -36.05
N GLN A 49 2.63 25.85 -35.81
CA GLN A 49 2.93 26.83 -36.86
C GLN A 49 4.31 27.45 -36.65
N ALA A 50 4.82 28.14 -37.67
CA ALA A 50 6.04 28.97 -37.58
C ALA A 50 5.87 30.13 -36.57
N VAL A 51 4.64 30.58 -36.36
CA VAL A 51 4.28 31.62 -35.39
C VAL A 51 3.08 31.12 -34.59
N ASN A 52 3.21 31.02 -33.27
CA ASN A 52 2.12 30.61 -32.38
C ASN A 52 1.80 31.73 -31.40
N LYS A 53 0.52 32.01 -31.20
CA LYS A 53 0.04 32.91 -30.14
C LYS A 53 -0.31 32.08 -28.92
N ILE A 54 0.35 32.35 -27.80
CA ILE A 54 0.16 31.61 -26.56
C ILE A 54 -0.28 32.58 -25.46
N GLU A 55 -1.28 32.17 -24.69
CA GLU A 55 -1.69 32.89 -23.49
C GLU A 55 -1.15 32.17 -22.26
N SER A 56 -0.33 32.87 -21.50
CA SER A 56 0.21 32.41 -20.22
C SER A 56 0.02 33.50 -19.18
N SER A 57 -0.28 33.09 -17.94
CA SER A 57 -0.40 33.99 -16.80
C SER A 57 0.98 34.28 -16.22
N VAL A 58 1.30 35.56 -16.05
CA VAL A 58 2.53 36.01 -15.39
C VAL A 58 2.22 37.04 -14.32
N PHE A 59 3.10 37.15 -13.34
CA PHE A 59 3.01 38.15 -12.29
C PHE A 59 4.38 38.81 -12.10
N ARG A 60 4.40 40.06 -11.61
CA ARG A 60 5.65 40.72 -11.22
C ARG A 60 6.24 39.95 -10.05
N ALA A 61 7.45 39.42 -10.15
CA ALA A 61 7.99 38.56 -9.11
C ALA A 61 9.21 39.19 -8.43
N GLY A 62 9.46 38.81 -7.19
CA GLY A 62 10.82 38.81 -6.66
C GLY A 62 11.37 37.38 -6.64
N THR A 63 12.69 37.25 -6.52
CA THR A 63 13.40 36.01 -6.76
C THR A 63 14.15 35.54 -5.51
N LEU A 64 13.99 34.27 -5.11
CA LEU A 64 14.92 33.58 -4.21
C LEU A 64 15.71 32.55 -4.99
N VAL A 65 16.99 32.45 -4.68
CA VAL A 65 17.86 31.41 -5.21
C VAL A 65 18.38 30.56 -4.05
N PHE A 66 18.08 29.27 -4.13
CA PHE A 66 18.54 28.22 -3.23
C PHE A 66 19.52 27.34 -4.00
N PHE A 67 20.69 27.04 -3.44
CA PHE A 67 21.67 26.12 -4.03
C PHE A 67 21.71 24.80 -3.27
N ASP A 68 22.36 23.77 -3.82
CA ASP A 68 22.59 22.51 -3.11
C ASP A 68 21.30 21.94 -2.47
N VAL A 69 20.18 22.01 -3.19
CA VAL A 69 18.94 21.36 -2.75
C VAL A 69 19.05 19.89 -3.13
N LEU A 70 19.36 19.07 -2.12
CA LEU A 70 19.67 17.65 -2.28
C LEU A 70 18.50 16.78 -1.78
N ASP A 71 18.31 15.62 -2.40
CA ASP A 71 17.66 14.50 -1.74
C ASP A 71 18.61 14.02 -0.64
N PRO A 72 18.24 14.12 0.64
CA PRO A 72 19.17 13.75 1.69
C PRO A 72 19.45 12.25 1.66
N ASP A 73 18.50 11.38 1.31
CA ASP A 73 18.76 9.93 1.36
C ASP A 73 19.91 9.44 0.45
N THR A 74 20.19 10.19 -0.62
CA THR A 74 21.27 9.93 -1.59
C THR A 74 22.34 11.02 -1.57
N ALA A 75 22.07 12.20 -1.00
CA ALA A 75 22.87 13.42 -1.22
C ALA A 75 22.99 13.83 -2.71
N SER A 76 22.07 13.34 -3.56
CA SER A 76 21.96 13.73 -4.97
C SER A 76 21.17 15.03 -5.12
N PRO A 77 21.49 15.89 -6.09
CA PRO A 77 20.64 17.01 -6.45
C PRO A 77 19.20 16.61 -6.73
N VAL A 78 18.24 17.39 -6.22
CA VAL A 78 16.83 17.25 -6.58
C VAL A 78 16.63 17.72 -8.03
N SER A 79 15.76 17.04 -8.80
CA SER A 79 15.48 17.36 -10.20
C SER A 79 14.09 17.97 -10.43
N GLU A 80 13.90 18.55 -11.61
CA GLU A 80 12.69 19.31 -12.03
C GLU A 80 11.36 18.55 -11.88
N PHE A 81 11.40 17.22 -11.80
CA PHE A 81 10.20 16.39 -11.65
C PHE A 81 9.62 16.40 -10.23
N LEU A 82 10.29 17.05 -9.27
CA LEU A 82 9.84 17.12 -7.89
C LEU A 82 9.05 18.40 -7.58
N PRO A 83 7.84 18.29 -6.99
CA PRO A 83 7.01 19.45 -6.74
C PRO A 83 7.58 20.31 -5.61
N VAL A 84 7.61 21.62 -5.86
CA VAL A 84 7.95 22.63 -4.85
C VAL A 84 6.66 23.25 -4.35
N LEU A 85 6.41 23.10 -3.05
CA LEU A 85 5.27 23.70 -2.37
C LEU A 85 5.70 25.08 -1.88
N VAL A 86 5.16 26.14 -2.48
CA VAL A 86 5.28 27.51 -1.98
C VAL A 86 4.03 27.81 -1.17
N ILE A 87 4.20 28.03 0.13
CA ILE A 87 3.12 28.06 1.11
C ILE A 87 3.16 29.40 1.84
N ASP A 88 2.00 30.03 2.04
CA ASP A 88 1.90 31.18 2.93
C ASP A 88 2.29 30.80 4.36
N HIS A 89 3.18 31.60 4.96
CA HIS A 89 3.79 31.29 6.25
C HIS A 89 2.77 31.24 7.39
N TYR A 90 1.71 32.05 7.33
CA TYR A 90 0.76 32.19 8.45
C TYR A 90 -0.43 31.23 8.33
N THR A 91 -1.06 31.18 7.16
CA THR A 91 -2.25 30.37 6.89
C THR A 91 -1.91 28.93 6.51
N GLN A 92 -0.65 28.67 6.13
CA GLN A 92 -0.18 27.35 5.68
C GLN A 92 -0.95 26.83 4.44
N ASN A 93 -1.61 27.73 3.69
CA ASN A 93 -2.21 27.44 2.39
C ASN A 93 -1.21 27.71 1.26
N TYR A 94 -1.46 27.12 0.09
CA TYR A 94 -0.66 27.43 -1.10
C TYR A 94 -0.64 28.93 -1.38
N ALA A 95 0.54 29.44 -1.74
CA ALA A 95 0.69 30.80 -2.19
C ALA A 95 -0.21 31.05 -3.41
N ARG A 96 -0.86 32.22 -3.46
CA ARG A 96 -1.80 32.55 -4.54
C ARG A 96 -1.11 32.82 -5.87
N PHE A 97 0.07 33.44 -5.81
CA PHE A 97 0.91 33.82 -6.94
C PHE A 97 2.34 33.36 -6.67
N PHE A 98 2.75 32.28 -7.33
CA PHE A 98 4.10 31.75 -7.18
C PHE A 98 4.57 31.07 -8.45
N GLY A 99 5.87 30.91 -8.60
CA GLY A 99 6.49 30.09 -9.62
C GLY A 99 7.80 29.51 -9.09
N PHE A 100 8.36 28.52 -9.78
CA PHE A 100 9.69 28.03 -9.47
C PHE A 100 10.36 27.45 -10.71
N VAL A 101 11.69 27.40 -10.70
CA VAL A 101 12.51 26.79 -11.75
C VAL A 101 13.68 26.06 -11.10
N TRP A 102 13.99 24.90 -11.64
CA TRP A 102 15.21 24.15 -11.32
C TRP A 102 16.28 24.46 -12.36
N GLU A 103 17.52 24.65 -11.92
CA GLU A 103 18.65 24.77 -12.85
C GLU A 103 18.99 23.40 -13.44
N ASN A 104 19.05 23.35 -14.77
CA ASN A 104 19.54 22.21 -15.52
C ASN A 104 20.78 22.66 -16.32
N VAL A 105 21.88 21.92 -16.19
CA VAL A 105 23.09 22.17 -16.99
C VAL A 105 22.74 21.96 -18.47
N GLY A 106 22.94 22.99 -19.29
CA GLY A 106 22.65 22.95 -20.73
C GLY A 106 21.16 22.77 -21.10
N PHE A 107 20.23 23.08 -20.18
CA PHE A 107 18.78 22.88 -20.36
C PHE A 107 18.35 21.45 -20.69
N VAL A 108 19.13 20.47 -20.21
CA VAL A 108 18.84 19.05 -20.39
C VAL A 108 18.01 18.56 -19.18
N PRO A 109 16.73 18.18 -19.37
CA PRO A 109 15.85 17.82 -18.26
C PRO A 109 16.08 16.37 -17.81
N THR A 110 17.31 16.05 -17.40
CA THR A 110 17.68 14.75 -16.85
C THR A 110 18.12 14.94 -15.39
N PRO A 111 17.73 14.06 -14.45
CA PRO A 111 18.18 14.13 -13.05
C PRO A 111 19.71 14.23 -12.91
N GLU A 112 20.40 13.62 -13.87
CA GLU A 112 21.84 13.60 -14.04
C GLU A 112 22.45 14.99 -14.30
N MET A 113 21.70 15.93 -14.89
CA MET A 113 22.18 17.27 -15.26
C MET A 113 21.64 18.37 -14.33
N SER A 114 21.00 18.01 -13.22
CA SER A 114 20.56 18.97 -12.19
C SER A 114 21.71 19.32 -11.25
N THR A 115 21.91 20.62 -11.01
CA THR A 115 22.83 21.13 -9.98
C THR A 115 22.18 21.17 -8.59
N GLY A 116 20.85 21.02 -8.53
CA GLY A 116 20.07 21.21 -7.30
C GLY A 116 19.86 22.67 -6.95
N THR A 117 20.07 23.60 -7.90
CA THR A 117 19.70 25.00 -7.71
C THR A 117 18.20 25.17 -7.96
N LEU A 118 17.50 25.69 -6.96
CA LEU A 118 16.07 26.01 -6.99
C LEU A 118 15.89 27.52 -6.96
N VAL A 119 15.20 28.05 -7.96
CA VAL A 119 14.77 29.45 -8.01
C VAL A 119 13.28 29.52 -7.71
N VAL A 120 12.88 30.28 -6.70
CA VAL A 120 11.48 30.50 -6.33
C VAL A 120 11.09 31.94 -6.65
N PHE A 121 9.92 32.09 -7.27
CA PHE A 121 9.33 33.36 -7.65
C PHE A 121 8.05 33.59 -6.85
N GLU A 122 7.90 34.76 -6.26
CA GLU A 122 6.72 35.09 -5.45
C GLU A 122 6.46 36.61 -5.46
N ASN A 123 5.22 37.01 -5.16
CA ASN A 123 4.83 38.40 -5.00
C ASN A 123 3.90 38.60 -3.80
N PRO A 124 4.44 39.05 -2.66
CA PRO A 124 3.67 39.19 -1.44
C PRO A 124 2.59 40.28 -1.56
N ALA A 125 2.80 41.28 -2.44
CA ALA A 125 1.90 42.42 -2.59
C ALA A 125 0.58 42.04 -3.29
N LEU A 126 0.58 41.00 -4.13
CA LEU A 126 -0.62 40.51 -4.81
C LEU A 126 -1.39 39.48 -4.00
N ALA A 127 -0.70 38.74 -3.14
CA ALA A 127 -1.26 37.58 -2.46
C ALA A 127 -1.99 37.90 -1.14
N GLN A 128 -1.95 39.17 -0.66
CA GLN A 128 -2.38 39.59 0.70
C GLN A 128 -1.66 38.83 1.83
N THR A 129 -0.58 38.13 1.49
CA THR A 129 0.22 37.27 2.35
C THR A 129 1.66 37.79 2.32
N PRO A 130 2.15 38.47 3.36
CA PRO A 130 3.43 39.17 3.29
C PRO A 130 4.65 38.23 3.34
N ARG A 131 4.45 36.94 3.68
CA ARG A 131 5.55 35.99 3.89
C ARG A 131 5.21 34.57 3.47
N PHE A 132 6.21 33.84 2.98
CA PHE A 132 6.04 32.46 2.54
C PHE A 132 7.19 31.53 2.95
N ASP A 133 6.91 30.24 2.91
CA ASP A 133 7.86 29.15 3.06
C ASP A 133 7.95 28.36 1.74
N ALA A 134 9.11 27.80 1.46
CA ALA A 134 9.32 26.91 0.32
C ALA A 134 9.69 25.51 0.81
N VAL A 135 8.94 24.49 0.39
CA VAL A 135 9.14 23.10 0.81
C VAL A 135 9.27 22.24 -0.43
N VAL A 136 10.27 21.36 -0.46
CA VAL A 136 10.54 20.48 -1.61
C VAL A 136 10.08 19.06 -1.26
N ASP A 137 9.17 18.52 -2.05
CA ASP A 137 8.64 17.15 -1.89
C ASP A 137 9.47 16.14 -2.70
N LEU A 138 9.57 14.90 -2.23
CA LEU A 138 10.29 13.81 -2.90
C LEU A 138 9.42 12.95 -3.84
N GLY A 139 8.20 13.40 -4.19
CA GLY A 139 7.41 12.82 -5.29
C GLY A 139 6.89 11.41 -4.98
N GLY A 140 5.59 11.30 -4.67
CA GLY A 140 4.97 10.01 -4.30
C GLY A 140 5.33 9.52 -2.89
N THR A 141 6.21 10.22 -2.17
CA THR A 141 6.44 10.00 -0.74
C THR A 141 5.74 11.09 0.07
N ARG A 142 5.40 10.82 1.34
CA ARG A 142 4.85 11.85 2.25
C ARG A 142 5.97 12.66 2.93
N TRP A 143 7.20 12.65 2.41
CA TRP A 143 8.38 13.19 3.08
C TRP A 143 9.02 14.30 2.25
N TYR A 144 9.57 15.31 2.93
CA TYR A 144 10.19 16.46 2.26
C TYR A 144 11.69 16.24 2.11
N ALA A 145 12.27 16.72 1.01
CA ALA A 145 13.71 16.83 0.80
C ALA A 145 14.27 18.08 1.50
N ALA A 146 13.53 19.19 1.44
CA ALA A 146 13.99 20.45 2.00
C ALA A 146 12.85 21.29 2.59
N ILE A 147 13.16 22.04 3.65
CA ILE A 147 12.26 23.01 4.29
C ILE A 147 12.99 24.35 4.39
N PHE A 148 12.53 25.36 3.66
CA PHE A 148 13.04 26.72 3.69
C PHE A 148 11.98 27.64 4.30
N ASN A 149 12.18 28.07 5.54
CA ASN A 149 11.21 28.91 6.27
C ASN A 149 11.83 30.14 6.96
N ASN A 150 13.07 30.51 6.56
CA ASN A 150 13.80 31.65 7.11
C ASN A 150 13.83 31.65 8.65
N LYS A 151 14.26 30.54 9.26
CA LYS A 151 14.28 30.37 10.73
C LYS A 151 12.91 30.65 11.36
N THR A 152 11.86 30.06 10.77
CA THR A 152 10.45 30.21 11.15
C THR A 152 9.90 31.64 11.08
N ARG A 153 10.49 32.51 10.25
CA ARG A 153 10.00 33.87 10.02
C ARG A 153 9.23 34.01 8.70
N GLY A 154 9.40 33.07 7.78
CA GLY A 154 8.98 33.20 6.39
C GLY A 154 9.85 34.19 5.61
N TYR A 155 9.93 34.01 4.30
CA TYR A 155 10.61 34.92 3.37
C TYR A 155 9.67 36.05 2.95
N ASN A 156 10.19 37.27 2.85
CA ASN A 156 9.47 38.42 2.29
C ASN A 156 10.38 39.06 1.25
N ILE A 157 9.94 39.09 0.00
CA ILE A 157 10.72 39.59 -1.12
C ILE A 157 9.89 40.50 -1.99
N LYS A 158 10.46 41.67 -2.31
CA LYS A 158 9.79 42.68 -3.10
C LYS A 158 9.90 42.33 -4.58
N PRO A 159 8.86 42.62 -5.39
CA PRO A 159 8.96 42.47 -6.83
C PRO A 159 10.16 43.24 -7.40
N GLY A 160 10.90 42.62 -8.33
CA GLY A 160 12.11 43.19 -8.92
C GLY A 160 13.35 43.15 -8.01
N THR A 161 13.33 42.41 -6.91
CA THR A 161 14.50 42.15 -6.05
C THR A 161 14.88 40.68 -6.07
N GLN A 162 16.16 40.38 -5.85
CA GLN A 162 16.71 39.03 -5.78
C GLN A 162 17.39 38.83 -4.43
N VAL A 163 17.14 37.68 -3.81
CA VAL A 163 17.85 37.22 -2.62
C VAL A 163 18.51 35.89 -2.95
N ILE A 164 19.83 35.88 -2.87
CA ILE A 164 20.65 34.70 -3.05
C ILE A 164 20.93 34.12 -1.67
N MET A 165 20.62 32.84 -1.46
CA MET A 165 20.84 32.16 -0.18
C MET A 165 22.17 31.39 -0.21
N PRO A 166 23.29 31.99 0.22
CA PRO A 166 24.57 31.30 0.24
C PRO A 166 24.51 30.14 1.24
N PHE A 167 25.20 29.04 0.94
CA PHE A 167 25.23 27.85 1.82
C PHE A 167 23.83 27.41 2.27
N THR A 168 22.89 27.35 1.32
CA THR A 168 21.48 26.99 1.51
C THR A 168 21.26 25.74 2.38
N ILE A 169 22.20 24.79 2.39
CA ILE A 169 22.14 23.60 3.25
C ILE A 169 22.01 23.94 4.76
N PHE A 170 22.57 25.07 5.21
CA PHE A 170 22.40 25.55 6.58
C PHE A 170 20.96 25.96 6.86
N GLU A 171 20.31 26.66 5.91
CA GLU A 171 18.92 27.05 6.05
C GLU A 171 17.99 25.83 5.99
N ASN A 172 18.29 24.84 5.14
CA ASN A 172 17.56 23.58 5.12
C ASN A 172 17.66 22.83 6.46
N TYR A 173 18.88 22.70 6.98
CA TYR A 173 19.14 22.09 8.28
C TYR A 173 18.34 22.78 9.39
N ILE A 174 18.39 24.12 9.45
CA ILE A 174 17.67 24.89 10.47
C ILE A 174 16.14 24.73 10.30
N GLY A 175 15.66 24.68 9.05
CA GLY A 175 14.26 24.42 8.74
C GLY A 175 13.76 23.11 9.35
N PHE A 176 14.47 22.00 9.12
CA PHE A 176 14.16 20.71 9.75
C PHE A 176 14.31 20.76 11.26
N ARG A 177 15.46 21.25 11.76
CA ARG A 177 15.76 21.31 13.20
C ARG A 177 14.67 22.04 13.99
N LYS A 178 14.15 23.15 13.48
CA LYS A 178 13.08 23.90 14.15
C LYS A 178 11.75 23.15 14.19
N VAL A 179 11.41 22.47 13.09
CA VAL A 179 10.21 21.64 13.01
C VAL A 179 10.32 20.45 13.97
N ASP A 180 11.47 19.80 13.99
CA ASP A 180 11.73 18.61 14.80
C ASP A 180 11.85 18.96 16.28
N GLU A 181 12.51 20.06 16.66
CA GLU A 181 12.54 20.54 18.05
C GLU A 181 11.12 20.76 18.61
N LYS A 182 10.26 21.46 17.85
CA LYS A 182 8.88 21.72 18.27
C LYS A 182 8.08 20.42 18.42
N ARG A 183 8.18 19.52 17.45
CA ARG A 183 7.45 18.24 17.47
C ARG A 183 8.00 17.27 18.51
N LEU A 184 9.30 17.27 18.76
CA LEU A 184 9.93 16.45 19.80
C LEU A 184 9.47 16.89 21.19
N GLN A 185 9.40 18.19 21.45
CA GLN A 185 8.86 18.72 22.71
C GLN A 185 7.40 18.29 22.91
N GLU A 186 6.60 18.36 21.84
CA GLU A 186 5.21 17.92 21.87
C GLU A 186 5.11 16.40 22.11
N ALA A 187 5.90 15.59 21.41
CA ALA A 187 5.96 14.14 21.60
C ALA A 187 6.34 13.75 23.03
N LYS A 188 7.35 14.41 23.61
CA LYS A 188 7.76 14.22 25.02
C LYS A 188 6.65 14.55 26.00
N ARG A 189 5.96 15.67 25.79
CA ARG A 189 4.80 16.07 26.63
C ARG A 189 3.71 14.99 26.61
N THR A 190 3.55 14.31 25.48
CA THR A 190 2.53 13.26 25.29
C THR A 190 2.98 11.85 25.70
N GLY A 191 4.20 11.69 26.25
CA GLY A 191 4.71 10.38 26.69
C GLY A 191 5.07 9.42 25.55
N LEU A 192 5.27 9.92 24.32
CA LEU A 192 5.72 9.09 23.21
C LEU A 192 7.20 8.67 23.37
N PHE A 193 7.53 7.48 22.87
CA PHE A 193 8.90 6.96 22.90
C PHE A 193 9.78 7.65 21.86
N VAL A 194 10.66 8.54 22.30
CA VAL A 194 11.48 9.41 21.43
C VAL A 194 12.98 9.12 21.43
N ASP A 195 13.47 8.17 22.24
CA ASP A 195 14.91 7.93 22.41
C ASP A 195 15.69 7.75 21.09
N PRO A 196 15.19 6.99 20.07
CA PRO A 196 15.90 6.85 18.79
C PRO A 196 15.97 8.17 18.00
N ILE A 197 14.94 9.01 18.15
CA ILE A 197 14.83 10.31 17.48
C ILE A 197 15.83 11.28 18.12
N GLU A 198 15.88 11.32 19.46
CA GLU A 198 16.84 12.13 20.19
C GLU A 198 18.29 11.77 19.86
N ARG A 199 18.59 10.48 19.74
CA ARG A 199 19.92 10.02 19.35
C ARG A 199 20.34 10.61 18.00
N ASN A 200 19.47 10.54 16.99
CA ASN A 200 19.73 11.13 15.67
C ASN A 200 19.90 12.66 15.76
N MET A 201 19.04 13.35 16.51
CA MET A 201 19.12 14.80 16.69
C MET A 201 20.39 15.25 17.45
N ASN A 202 20.85 14.46 18.42
CA ASN A 202 22.07 14.72 19.16
C ASN A 202 23.31 14.52 18.28
N GLU A 203 23.37 13.44 17.51
CA GLU A 203 24.45 13.19 16.55
C GLU A 203 24.47 14.23 15.43
N SER A 204 23.27 14.64 14.97
CA SER A 204 23.08 15.74 14.05
C SER A 204 23.65 17.06 14.59
N ALA A 205 23.38 17.38 15.86
CA ALA A 205 23.89 18.60 16.51
C ALA A 205 25.43 18.62 16.60
N ALA A 206 26.06 17.47 16.82
CA ALA A 206 27.51 17.35 16.83
C ALA A 206 28.12 17.64 15.45
N ASN A 207 27.53 17.11 14.38
CA ASN A 207 27.98 17.39 13.00
C ASN A 207 27.69 18.85 12.60
N TRP A 208 26.57 19.41 13.04
CA TRP A 208 26.25 20.82 12.83
C TRP A 208 27.29 21.76 13.45
N LYS A 209 27.73 21.48 14.68
CA LYS A 209 28.78 22.26 15.34
C LYS A 209 30.09 22.24 14.53
N LYS A 210 30.51 21.07 14.06
CA LYS A 210 31.68 20.93 13.16
C LYS A 210 31.50 21.73 11.87
N ALA A 211 30.31 21.68 11.26
CA ALA A 211 30.01 22.45 10.06
C ALA A 211 30.18 23.96 10.27
N GLN A 212 29.71 24.47 11.41
CA GLN A 212 29.87 25.89 11.77
C GLN A 212 31.34 26.25 12.01
N GLU A 213 32.11 25.39 12.68
CA GLU A 213 33.54 25.59 12.92
C GLU A 213 34.34 25.64 11.59
N TYR A 214 34.09 24.70 10.68
CA TYR A 214 34.73 24.70 9.36
C TYR A 214 34.28 25.88 8.49
N TYR A 215 33.01 26.28 8.56
CA TYR A 215 32.49 27.45 7.87
C TYR A 215 33.20 28.73 8.35
N ALA A 216 33.37 28.89 9.67
CA ALA A 216 34.12 30.01 10.24
C ALA A 216 35.60 30.01 9.81
N GLN A 217 36.20 28.83 9.63
CA GLN A 217 37.56 28.66 9.12
C GLN A 217 37.67 28.80 7.58
N LYS A 218 36.57 29.04 6.85
CA LYS A 218 36.51 29.08 5.38
C LYS A 218 36.91 27.76 4.71
N LYS A 219 36.81 26.65 5.43
CA LYS A 219 37.02 25.28 4.92
C LYS A 219 35.72 24.78 4.29
N TRP A 220 35.44 25.24 3.06
CA TRP A 220 34.12 25.12 2.43
C TRP A 220 33.68 23.67 2.18
N TYR A 221 34.60 22.80 1.74
CA TYR A 221 34.29 21.40 1.49
C TYR A 221 33.97 20.66 2.79
N GLU A 222 34.73 20.92 3.85
CA GLU A 222 34.56 20.31 5.16
C GLU A 222 33.31 20.80 5.88
N ALA A 223 33.02 22.10 5.74
CA ALA A 223 31.79 22.71 6.21
C ALA A 223 30.57 22.08 5.52
N ARG A 224 30.62 21.95 4.19
CA ARG A 224 29.55 21.34 3.41
C ARG A 224 29.37 19.86 3.77
N GLY A 225 30.44 19.08 3.84
CA GLY A 225 30.39 17.66 4.21
C GLY A 225 29.71 17.45 5.58
N SER A 226 30.15 18.19 6.59
CA SER A 226 29.56 18.12 7.94
C SER A 226 28.10 18.60 7.97
N ALA A 227 27.74 19.61 7.16
CA ALA A 227 26.38 20.10 7.06
C ALA A 227 25.42 19.12 6.37
N VAL A 228 25.88 18.41 5.33
CA VAL A 228 25.13 17.31 4.73
C VAL A 228 24.86 16.26 5.79
N LEU A 229 25.88 15.78 6.50
CA LEU A 229 25.69 14.78 7.57
C LEU A 229 24.69 15.22 8.65
N ALA A 230 24.77 16.48 9.08
CA ALA A 230 23.81 17.05 10.02
C ALA A 230 22.38 17.03 9.44
N LEU A 231 22.20 17.49 8.20
CA LEU A 231 20.91 17.48 7.51
C LEU A 231 20.34 16.06 7.33
N LEU A 232 21.18 15.07 7.01
CA LEU A 232 20.79 13.67 6.87
C LEU A 232 20.19 13.12 8.16
N LEU A 233 20.90 13.31 9.27
CA LEU A 233 20.50 12.83 10.59
C LEU A 233 19.25 13.58 11.08
N GLU A 234 19.18 14.89 10.82
CA GLU A 234 17.99 15.69 11.14
C GLU A 234 16.77 15.21 10.34
N ARG A 235 16.88 15.01 9.02
CA ARG A 235 15.76 14.48 8.23
C ARG A 235 15.35 13.08 8.66
N LYS A 236 16.30 12.22 9.08
CA LYS A 236 15.96 10.92 9.65
C LYS A 236 15.11 11.07 10.92
N ALA A 237 15.44 12.03 11.79
CA ALA A 237 14.63 12.38 12.94
C ALA A 237 13.24 12.89 12.50
N TYR A 238 13.17 13.79 11.52
CA TYR A 238 11.92 14.29 10.93
C TYR A 238 10.99 13.18 10.46
N VAL A 239 11.50 12.25 9.66
CA VAL A 239 10.71 11.13 9.12
C VAL A 239 10.22 10.23 10.25
N ALA A 240 11.06 9.94 11.23
CA ALA A 240 10.70 9.12 12.39
C ALA A 240 9.61 9.80 13.25
N ILE A 241 9.78 11.09 13.59
CA ILE A 241 8.77 11.87 14.31
C ILE A 241 7.46 11.90 13.54
N ARG A 242 7.49 12.24 12.25
CA ARG A 242 6.26 12.37 11.45
C ARG A 242 5.53 11.04 11.31
N THR A 243 6.27 9.94 11.15
CA THR A 243 5.69 8.58 11.14
C THR A 243 5.00 8.28 12.47
N MET A 244 5.68 8.55 13.60
CA MET A 244 5.14 8.36 14.94
C MET A 244 3.85 9.19 15.18
N PHE A 245 3.80 10.43 14.70
CA PHE A 245 2.58 11.26 14.78
C PHE A 245 1.43 10.70 13.92
N PHE A 246 1.74 10.21 12.71
CA PHE A 246 0.72 9.57 11.86
C PHE A 246 0.18 8.30 12.51
N ASP A 247 1.05 7.44 13.03
CA ASP A 247 0.65 6.21 13.73
C ASP A 247 -0.26 6.55 14.93
N ALA A 248 0.13 7.54 15.74
CA ALA A 248 -0.67 7.98 16.88
C ALA A 248 -2.02 8.56 16.46
N SER A 249 -2.05 9.33 15.36
CA SER A 249 -3.29 9.91 14.82
C SER A 249 -4.24 8.82 14.30
N TYR A 250 -3.74 7.85 13.53
CA TYR A 250 -4.54 6.75 13.00
C TYR A 250 -5.03 5.81 14.11
N ALA A 251 -4.19 5.51 15.11
CA ALA A 251 -4.59 4.74 16.27
C ALA A 251 -5.73 5.41 17.05
N SER A 252 -5.64 6.74 17.27
CA SER A 252 -6.68 7.50 17.97
C SER A 252 -8.03 7.43 17.25
N VAL A 253 -8.00 7.54 15.92
CA VAL A 253 -9.19 7.37 15.07
C VAL A 253 -9.83 6.00 15.28
N PHE A 254 -9.03 4.93 15.28
CA PHE A 254 -9.52 3.58 15.53
C PHE A 254 -10.16 3.44 16.93
N PHE A 255 -9.51 3.96 17.97
CA PHE A 255 -10.04 3.85 19.33
C PHE A 255 -11.30 4.69 19.54
N LEU A 256 -11.40 5.86 18.90
CA LEU A 256 -12.64 6.64 18.88
C LEU A 256 -13.79 5.86 18.24
N LEU A 257 -13.53 5.15 17.12
CA LEU A 257 -14.51 4.28 16.48
C LEU A 257 -14.90 3.11 17.40
N LEU A 258 -13.93 2.47 18.05
CA LEU A 258 -14.16 1.33 18.94
C LEU A 258 -14.88 1.72 20.25
N ALA A 259 -14.73 2.97 20.70
CA ALA A 259 -15.42 3.49 21.88
C ALA A 259 -16.95 3.51 21.72
N LEU A 260 -17.47 3.62 20.49
CA LEU A 260 -18.92 3.60 20.23
C LEU A 260 -19.58 2.24 20.51
N PRO A 261 -19.18 1.13 19.86
CA PRO A 261 -19.71 -0.17 20.19
C PRO A 261 -19.37 -0.54 21.64
N PHE A 262 -18.20 -0.16 22.17
CA PHE A 262 -17.88 -0.33 23.58
C PHE A 262 -18.91 0.33 24.50
N ALA A 263 -19.17 1.64 24.34
CA ALA A 263 -20.08 2.37 25.20
C ALA A 263 -21.51 1.83 25.12
N TYR A 264 -21.95 1.46 23.91
CA TYR A 264 -23.26 0.86 23.69
C TYR A 264 -23.37 -0.51 24.39
N LEU A 265 -22.37 -1.36 24.21
CA LEU A 265 -22.36 -2.70 24.78
C LEU A 265 -22.20 -2.68 26.30
N LEU A 266 -21.39 -1.77 26.84
CA LEU A 266 -21.21 -1.59 28.27
C LEU A 266 -22.48 -1.05 28.93
N GLU A 267 -23.17 -0.09 28.32
CA GLU A 267 -24.50 0.37 28.79
C GLU A 267 -25.48 -0.81 28.88
N ARG A 268 -25.54 -1.63 27.82
CA ARG A 268 -26.41 -2.80 27.77
C ARG A 268 -26.02 -3.91 28.74
N LEU A 269 -24.74 -4.01 29.08
CA LEU A 269 -24.22 -5.00 30.03
C LEU A 269 -24.43 -4.58 31.48
N ILE A 270 -24.42 -3.28 31.81
CA ILE A 270 -24.54 -2.79 33.19
C ILE A 270 -25.97 -2.37 33.54
N PHE A 271 -26.64 -1.58 32.68
CA PHE A 271 -27.86 -0.86 33.05
C PHE A 271 -29.16 -1.41 32.41
N GLU A 272 -29.14 -1.76 31.11
CA GLU A 272 -30.34 -2.15 30.32
C GLU A 272 -31.56 -1.26 30.55
N PHE A 273 -31.39 0.06 30.42
CA PHE A 273 -32.53 0.95 30.53
C PHE A 273 -33.55 0.64 29.41
N GLU A 274 -34.82 0.43 29.80
CA GLU A 274 -35.94 0.27 28.86
C GLU A 274 -36.33 1.61 28.23
N ASP A 275 -36.23 2.70 28.99
CA ASP A 275 -36.45 4.06 28.52
C ASP A 275 -35.32 4.49 27.57
N LEU A 276 -35.70 4.82 26.33
CA LEU A 276 -34.79 5.25 25.28
C LEU A 276 -33.98 6.49 25.67
N LYS A 277 -34.56 7.43 26.44
CA LYS A 277 -33.86 8.65 26.87
C LYS A 277 -32.78 8.32 27.90
N LYS A 278 -33.12 7.50 28.90
CA LYS A 278 -32.15 7.07 29.93
C LYS A 278 -31.04 6.24 29.32
N ARG A 279 -31.38 5.35 28.39
CA ARG A 279 -30.43 4.56 27.60
C ARG A 279 -29.48 5.45 26.80
N ALA A 280 -30.01 6.41 26.05
CA ALA A 280 -29.19 7.34 25.27
C ALA A 280 -28.27 8.17 26.19
N ALA A 281 -28.79 8.64 27.32
CA ALA A 281 -28.01 9.39 28.30
C ALA A 281 -26.86 8.55 28.89
N ALA A 282 -27.12 7.30 29.28
CA ALA A 282 -26.10 6.40 29.81
C ALA A 282 -25.04 6.04 28.76
N PHE A 283 -25.46 5.75 27.53
CA PHE A 283 -24.55 5.54 26.39
C PHE A 283 -23.64 6.75 26.17
N ILE A 284 -24.22 7.96 26.10
CA ILE A 284 -23.46 9.20 25.92
C ILE A 284 -22.49 9.42 27.09
N ALA A 285 -22.92 9.18 28.32
CA ALA A 285 -22.07 9.32 29.50
C ALA A 285 -20.85 8.37 29.47
N ILE A 286 -21.06 7.09 29.15
CA ILE A 286 -19.96 6.11 29.01
C ILE A 286 -19.04 6.48 27.85
N PHE A 287 -19.60 6.92 26.72
CA PHE A 287 -18.81 7.34 25.57
C PHE A 287 -17.95 8.57 25.88
N LEU A 288 -18.51 9.59 26.56
CA LEU A 288 -17.77 10.76 27.00
C LEU A 288 -16.70 10.40 28.03
N ALA A 289 -16.98 9.48 28.95
CA ALA A 289 -15.99 8.98 29.90
C ALA A 289 -14.83 8.25 29.20
N ALA A 290 -15.13 7.43 28.18
CA ALA A 290 -14.12 6.76 27.37
C ALA A 290 -13.26 7.76 26.58
N ILE A 291 -13.87 8.80 25.99
CA ILE A 291 -13.12 9.88 25.32
C ILE A 291 -12.26 10.63 26.32
N ALA A 292 -12.80 11.02 27.48
CA ALA A 292 -12.05 11.73 28.50
C ALA A 292 -10.81 10.92 28.92
N PHE A 293 -10.97 9.62 29.18
CA PHE A 293 -9.85 8.73 29.46
C PHE A 293 -8.79 8.75 28.34
N MET A 294 -9.21 8.64 27.08
CA MET A 294 -8.27 8.66 25.94
C MET A 294 -7.55 9.99 25.76
N VAL A 295 -8.21 11.12 26.00
CA VAL A 295 -7.59 12.45 25.92
C VAL A 295 -6.45 12.59 26.94
N PHE A 296 -6.57 11.97 28.11
CA PHE A 296 -5.52 12.00 29.13
C PHE A 296 -4.42 10.95 28.94
N ASN A 297 -4.75 9.77 28.40
CA ASN A 297 -3.83 8.62 28.39
C ASN A 297 -3.28 8.23 27.01
N HIS A 298 -3.97 8.56 25.91
CA HIS A 298 -3.53 8.21 24.56
C HIS A 298 -2.93 9.44 23.83
N PRO A 299 -1.64 9.39 23.43
CA PRO A 299 -0.92 10.55 22.91
C PRO A 299 -1.60 11.17 21.69
N GLY A 300 -2.11 10.34 20.76
CA GLY A 300 -2.65 10.84 19.50
C GLY A 300 -3.88 11.73 19.63
N PHE A 301 -4.65 11.69 20.73
CA PHE A 301 -5.79 12.58 20.94
C PHE A 301 -5.38 14.04 21.15
N THR A 302 -4.16 14.26 21.62
CA THR A 302 -3.58 15.60 21.80
C THR A 302 -2.81 16.08 20.56
N LEU A 303 -2.39 15.14 19.69
CA LEU A 303 -1.58 15.42 18.49
C LEU A 303 -2.43 15.65 17.23
N ILE A 304 -3.70 15.25 17.23
CA ILE A 304 -4.62 15.51 16.14
C ILE A 304 -4.88 17.02 16.04
N ALA A 305 -4.66 17.58 14.85
CA ALA A 305 -4.82 19.01 14.57
C ALA A 305 -6.20 19.57 14.98
N SER A 306 -7.26 18.76 14.90
CA SER A 306 -8.60 19.12 15.40
C SER A 306 -9.41 17.88 15.78
N LEU A 307 -9.38 17.50 17.06
CA LEU A 307 -10.19 16.41 17.59
C LEU A 307 -11.71 16.57 17.30
N PRO A 308 -12.31 17.79 17.38
CA PRO A 308 -13.71 17.98 17.04
C PRO A 308 -14.04 17.63 15.59
N LEU A 309 -13.15 17.94 14.64
CA LEU A 309 -13.40 17.67 13.22
C LEU A 309 -13.40 16.17 12.93
N VAL A 310 -12.50 15.42 13.58
CA VAL A 310 -12.49 13.95 13.51
C VAL A 310 -13.78 13.39 14.10
N ALA A 311 -14.19 13.86 15.29
CA ALA A 311 -15.45 13.44 15.90
C ALA A 311 -16.68 13.78 15.03
N ILE A 312 -16.71 14.96 14.40
CA ILE A 312 -17.76 15.36 13.47
C ILE A 312 -17.77 14.46 12.23
N ALA A 313 -16.62 14.17 11.63
CA ALA A 313 -16.53 13.27 10.48
C ALA A 313 -17.06 11.87 10.83
N PHE A 314 -16.80 11.38 12.04
CA PHE A 314 -17.37 10.12 12.53
C PHE A 314 -18.88 10.19 12.74
N LEU A 315 -19.38 11.26 13.36
CA LEU A 315 -20.82 11.48 13.51
C LEU A 315 -21.50 11.50 12.14
N MET A 316 -20.92 12.19 11.15
CA MET A 316 -21.42 12.20 9.78
C MET A 316 -21.44 10.79 9.16
N LEU A 317 -20.41 9.98 9.38
CA LEU A 317 -20.34 8.61 8.88
C LEU A 317 -21.44 7.73 9.50
N ILE A 318 -21.67 7.80 10.81
CA ILE A 318 -22.74 7.05 11.50
C ILE A 318 -24.11 7.52 11.03
N LEU A 319 -24.31 8.85 10.97
CA LEU A 319 -25.54 9.46 10.46
C LEU A 319 -25.81 9.11 9.00
N SER A 320 -24.79 8.72 8.22
CA SER A 320 -24.92 8.25 6.84
C SER A 320 -25.23 6.75 6.76
N ILE A 321 -24.66 5.93 7.66
CA ILE A 321 -24.91 4.48 7.70
C ILE A 321 -26.36 4.18 8.06
N VAL A 322 -26.97 4.91 9.00
CA VAL A 322 -28.34 4.62 9.47
C VAL A 322 -29.37 4.73 8.33
N PRO A 323 -29.45 5.84 7.55
CA PRO A 323 -30.29 5.93 6.37
C PRO A 323 -29.96 4.88 5.31
N LEU A 324 -28.69 4.52 5.14
CA LEU A 324 -28.29 3.48 4.18
C LEU A 324 -28.87 2.11 4.58
N VAL A 325 -28.77 1.74 5.86
CA VAL A 325 -29.34 0.49 6.41
C VAL A 325 -30.87 0.51 6.30
N ILE A 326 -31.52 1.63 6.64
CA ILE A 326 -32.98 1.78 6.51
C ILE A 326 -33.39 1.67 5.04
N SER A 327 -32.70 2.36 4.14
CA SER A 327 -32.98 2.33 2.69
C SER A 327 -32.81 0.92 2.13
N PHE A 328 -31.76 0.20 2.54
CA PHE A 328 -31.56 -1.19 2.15
C PHE A 328 -32.68 -2.08 2.70
N SER A 329 -33.10 -1.89 3.95
CA SER A 329 -34.21 -2.63 4.55
C SER A 329 -35.53 -2.41 3.79
N HIS A 330 -35.87 -1.16 3.47
CA HIS A 330 -37.05 -0.83 2.67
C HIS A 330 -36.96 -1.41 1.25
N ALA A 331 -35.78 -1.38 0.62
CA ALA A 331 -35.59 -2.00 -0.69
C ALA A 331 -35.83 -3.52 -0.63
N THR A 332 -35.32 -4.20 0.40
CA THR A 332 -35.57 -5.64 0.58
C THR A 332 -37.04 -5.97 0.85
N GLU A 333 -37.73 -5.12 1.62
CA GLU A 333 -39.15 -5.29 1.92
C GLU A 333 -40.03 -5.02 0.70
N ALA A 334 -39.72 -3.99 -0.10
CA ALA A 334 -40.39 -3.70 -1.36
C ALA A 334 -40.23 -4.85 -2.37
N ILE A 335 -39.03 -5.44 -2.47
CA ILE A 335 -38.78 -6.63 -3.30
C ILE A 335 -39.62 -7.81 -2.79
N LYS A 336 -39.74 -7.99 -1.47
CA LYS A 336 -40.55 -9.06 -0.86
C LYS A 336 -42.04 -8.85 -1.14
N GLU A 337 -42.53 -7.62 -1.07
CA GLU A 337 -43.93 -7.28 -1.36
C GLU A 337 -44.25 -7.48 -2.84
N LEU A 338 -43.40 -7.01 -3.75
CA LEU A 338 -43.52 -7.25 -5.20
C LEU A 338 -43.53 -8.75 -5.50
N ARG A 339 -42.58 -9.51 -4.92
CA ARG A 339 -42.56 -10.97 -5.07
C ARG A 339 -43.86 -11.60 -4.58
N THR A 340 -44.40 -11.18 -3.44
CA THR A 340 -45.66 -11.71 -2.92
C THR A 340 -46.85 -11.38 -3.83
N LYS A 341 -46.89 -10.17 -4.42
CA LYS A 341 -47.94 -9.75 -5.35
C LYS A 341 -47.89 -10.49 -6.69
N PHE A 342 -46.70 -10.73 -7.25
CA PHE A 342 -46.54 -11.36 -8.57
C PHE A 342 -46.48 -12.90 -8.52
N VAL A 343 -45.93 -13.45 -7.43
CA VAL A 343 -45.60 -14.88 -7.33
C VAL A 343 -46.51 -15.62 -6.37
N GLY A 344 -47.20 -14.92 -5.45
CA GLY A 344 -48.08 -15.50 -4.42
C GLY A 344 -47.36 -15.79 -3.09
N LYS A 345 -48.11 -16.25 -2.08
CA LYS A 345 -47.62 -16.46 -0.69
C LYS A 345 -46.88 -17.79 -0.51
N HIS A 346 -45.90 -18.05 -1.38
CA HIS A 346 -45.23 -19.35 -1.49
C HIS A 346 -43.84 -19.45 -0.84
N PHE A 347 -43.30 -18.33 -0.34
CA PHE A 347 -41.97 -18.25 0.27
C PHE A 347 -42.07 -17.69 1.70
N ALA A 348 -41.77 -18.52 2.70
CA ALA A 348 -41.65 -18.09 4.08
C ALA A 348 -40.19 -17.78 4.41
N GLU A 349 -39.77 -16.52 4.25
CA GLU A 349 -38.46 -16.04 4.69
C GLU A 349 -38.60 -15.25 6.00
N LEU A 350 -37.99 -15.78 7.06
CA LEU A 350 -37.72 -15.05 8.30
C LEU A 350 -36.60 -14.05 8.03
N ASP A 351 -36.80 -12.79 8.43
CA ASP A 351 -35.77 -11.77 8.33
C ASP A 351 -34.58 -12.14 9.23
N LYS A 352 -33.46 -12.46 8.59
CA LYS A 352 -32.21 -12.86 9.26
C LYS A 352 -31.69 -11.73 10.16
N PHE A 353 -31.99 -10.48 9.81
CA PHE A 353 -31.56 -9.31 10.57
C PHE A 353 -32.33 -9.17 11.89
N SER A 354 -33.66 -9.25 11.84
CA SER A 354 -34.51 -9.29 13.04
C SER A 354 -34.14 -10.45 13.99
N ALA A 355 -33.81 -11.63 13.44
CA ALA A 355 -33.34 -12.76 14.24
C ALA A 355 -32.00 -12.49 14.95
N MET A 356 -31.09 -11.78 14.28
CA MET A 356 -29.80 -11.37 14.86
C MET A 356 -29.96 -10.32 15.97
N LEU A 357 -30.87 -9.35 15.79
CA LEU A 357 -31.20 -8.36 16.83
C LEU A 357 -31.85 -9.00 18.07
N MET A 358 -32.77 -9.96 17.86
CA MET A 358 -33.32 -10.76 18.95
C MET A 358 -32.21 -11.55 19.66
N ALA A 359 -31.34 -12.22 18.89
CA ALA A 359 -30.23 -12.98 19.44
C ALA A 359 -29.27 -12.11 20.27
N ALA A 360 -28.99 -10.87 19.84
CA ALA A 360 -28.19 -9.90 20.58
C ALA A 360 -28.83 -9.53 21.92
N SER A 361 -30.14 -9.24 21.92
CA SER A 361 -30.88 -8.92 23.15
C SER A 361 -30.94 -10.08 24.15
N LEU A 362 -31.12 -11.31 23.66
CA LEU A 362 -31.08 -12.51 24.49
C LEU A 362 -29.67 -12.78 25.04
N GLY A 363 -28.64 -12.64 24.21
CA GLY A 363 -27.24 -12.82 24.64
C GLY A 363 -26.87 -11.84 25.77
N LEU A 364 -27.24 -10.57 25.65
CA LEU A 364 -27.03 -9.55 26.69
C LEU A 364 -27.67 -9.94 28.03
N ARG A 365 -28.92 -10.44 28.01
CA ARG A 365 -29.63 -10.88 29.21
C ARG A 365 -28.99 -12.10 29.85
N ASN A 366 -28.52 -13.05 29.04
CA ASN A 366 -27.82 -14.25 29.54
C ASN A 366 -26.51 -13.91 30.25
N LEU A 367 -25.73 -12.98 29.69
CA LEU A 367 -24.48 -12.52 30.28
C LEU A 367 -24.72 -11.92 31.69
N ARG A 368 -25.76 -11.11 31.86
CA ARG A 368 -26.10 -10.51 33.16
C ARG A 368 -26.67 -11.49 34.17
N ARG A 369 -27.50 -12.44 33.72
CA ARG A 369 -28.02 -13.51 34.60
C ARG A 369 -26.90 -14.31 35.26
N ARG A 370 -25.72 -14.38 34.63
CA ARG A 370 -24.52 -15.08 35.12
C ARG A 370 -23.35 -14.13 35.38
N TRP A 371 -23.62 -13.06 36.11
CA TRP A 371 -22.69 -11.94 36.32
C TRP A 371 -21.29 -12.34 36.81
N VAL A 372 -21.16 -13.32 37.73
CA VAL A 372 -19.85 -13.77 38.25
C VAL A 372 -18.97 -14.35 37.13
N ARG A 373 -19.52 -15.28 36.35
CA ARG A 373 -18.77 -15.91 35.26
C ARG A 373 -18.41 -14.90 34.18
N THR A 374 -19.37 -14.05 33.81
CA THR A 374 -19.15 -13.00 32.81
C THR A 374 -18.03 -12.06 33.25
N SER A 375 -18.00 -11.67 34.52
CA SER A 375 -16.97 -10.79 35.06
C SER A 375 -15.58 -11.44 35.05
N LEU A 376 -15.47 -12.71 35.46
CA LEU A 376 -14.19 -13.45 35.42
C LEU A 376 -13.67 -13.61 33.99
N LEU A 377 -14.56 -13.86 33.03
CA LEU A 377 -14.19 -13.98 31.62
C LEU A 377 -13.74 -12.62 31.06
N ILE A 378 -14.45 -11.54 31.41
CA ILE A 378 -14.04 -10.18 31.04
C ILE A 378 -12.68 -9.83 31.62
N ILE A 379 -12.45 -10.07 32.91
CA ILE A 379 -11.17 -9.79 33.58
C ILE A 379 -10.04 -10.61 32.95
N SER A 380 -10.27 -11.88 32.62
CA SER A 380 -9.26 -12.75 32.02
C SER A 380 -8.81 -12.22 30.65
N ILE A 381 -9.77 -11.86 29.79
CA ILE A 381 -9.47 -11.28 28.47
C ILE A 381 -8.86 -9.88 28.61
N MET A 382 -9.36 -9.07 29.55
CA MET A 382 -8.82 -7.74 29.84
C MET A 382 -7.34 -7.82 30.22
N ILE A 383 -6.93 -8.75 31.10
CA ILE A 383 -5.53 -8.96 31.50
C ILE A 383 -4.69 -9.42 30.31
N ALA A 384 -5.21 -10.35 29.49
CA ALA A 384 -4.53 -10.82 28.29
C ALA A 384 -4.26 -9.67 27.31
N THR A 385 -5.31 -8.92 26.97
CA THR A 385 -5.21 -7.75 26.10
C THR A 385 -4.27 -6.70 26.70
N MET A 386 -4.34 -6.43 28.01
CA MET A 386 -3.45 -5.50 28.71
C MET A 386 -1.98 -5.90 28.57
N ALA A 387 -1.66 -7.17 28.82
CA ALA A 387 -0.31 -7.70 28.67
C ALA A 387 0.17 -7.58 27.22
N PHE A 388 -0.68 -7.93 26.26
CA PHE A 388 -0.34 -7.86 24.85
C PHE A 388 -0.08 -6.42 24.38
N VAL A 389 -0.92 -5.46 24.80
CA VAL A 389 -0.74 -4.02 24.53
C VAL A 389 0.53 -3.48 25.19
N SER A 390 0.87 -3.96 26.39
CA SER A 390 2.04 -3.47 27.15
C SER A 390 3.37 -4.00 26.60
N ILE A 391 3.38 -5.17 25.98
CA ILE A 391 4.62 -5.83 25.53
C ILE A 391 4.87 -5.60 24.03
N ILE A 392 3.82 -5.47 23.22
CA ILE A 392 4.01 -5.25 21.78
C ILE A 392 4.55 -3.84 21.54
N SER A 393 5.74 -3.77 20.98
CA SER A 393 6.31 -2.51 20.50
C SER A 393 7.17 -2.80 19.30
N VAL A 394 6.78 -2.31 18.13
CA VAL A 394 7.61 -2.48 16.93
C VAL A 394 8.42 -1.23 16.75
N LEU A 395 9.74 -1.38 16.86
CA LEU A 395 10.68 -0.38 16.41
C LEU A 395 11.09 -0.75 15.00
N SER A 396 10.69 0.06 14.01
CA SER A 396 11.27 -0.06 12.67
C SER A 396 12.68 0.51 12.72
N THR A 397 13.65 -0.33 13.05
CA THR A 397 15.07 0.04 13.03
C THR A 397 15.68 -0.41 11.72
N ARG A 398 16.13 0.56 10.92
CA ARG A 398 17.03 0.28 9.80
C ARG A 398 18.40 -0.04 10.39
N TYR A 399 18.95 -1.19 10.04
CA TYR A 399 20.33 -1.53 10.37
C TYR A 399 21.08 -1.91 9.11
N VAL A 400 22.40 -1.76 9.17
CA VAL A 400 23.27 -2.18 8.07
C VAL A 400 23.70 -3.60 8.34
N ALA A 401 23.58 -4.45 7.32
CA ALA A 401 23.98 -5.85 7.40
C ALA A 401 24.78 -6.25 6.16
N PRO A 402 25.69 -7.23 6.30
CA PRO A 402 26.27 -7.89 5.14
C PRO A 402 25.17 -8.69 4.42
N VAL A 403 25.01 -8.45 3.12
CA VAL A 403 23.97 -9.10 2.30
C VAL A 403 24.56 -10.17 1.38
N ALA A 404 25.83 -10.04 1.02
CA ALA A 404 26.56 -11.04 0.24
C ALA A 404 28.04 -10.99 0.59
N THR A 405 28.67 -12.16 0.66
CA THR A 405 30.13 -12.32 0.81
C THR A 405 30.60 -13.32 -0.24
N TYR A 406 31.62 -12.96 -1.01
CA TYR A 406 32.20 -13.80 -2.06
C TYR A 406 33.68 -13.49 -2.25
N GLU A 407 34.41 -14.40 -2.88
CA GLU A 407 35.84 -14.22 -3.19
C GLU A 407 36.04 -13.70 -4.62
N VAL A 408 36.98 -12.78 -4.79
CA VAL A 408 37.47 -12.36 -6.11
C VAL A 408 38.98 -12.58 -6.22
N SER A 409 39.42 -13.02 -7.39
CA SER A 409 40.84 -13.29 -7.68
C SER A 409 41.65 -12.01 -7.85
N TYR A 410 41.09 -11.02 -8.54
CA TYR A 410 41.72 -9.73 -8.80
C TYR A 410 40.88 -8.63 -8.16
N GLY A 411 41.24 -8.24 -6.94
CA GLY A 411 40.58 -7.19 -6.17
C GLY A 411 41.60 -6.27 -5.50
N TYR A 412 41.12 -5.39 -4.63
CA TYR A 412 41.96 -4.48 -3.86
C TYR A 412 41.47 -4.36 -2.43
N GLN A 413 42.35 -4.01 -1.49
CA GLN A 413 41.95 -3.74 -0.12
C GLN A 413 41.37 -2.33 -0.02
N GLY A 414 40.05 -2.22 -0.03
CA GLY A 414 39.38 -0.93 -0.04
C GLY A 414 37.86 -1.08 -0.03
N LEU A 415 37.20 0.02 -0.36
CA LEU A 415 35.76 0.11 -0.52
C LEU A 415 35.42 0.55 -1.94
N LEU A 416 34.35 -0.01 -2.48
CA LEU A 416 33.68 0.43 -3.69
C LEU A 416 32.29 0.95 -3.31
N ILE A 417 31.96 2.14 -3.78
CA ILE A 417 30.61 2.70 -3.71
C ILE A 417 30.03 2.74 -5.13
N ARG A 418 28.86 2.13 -5.29
CA ARG A 418 28.12 2.13 -6.56
C ARG A 418 26.62 2.17 -6.28
N GLU A 419 25.87 2.80 -7.17
CA GLU A 419 24.40 2.81 -7.10
C GLU A 419 23.81 1.53 -7.70
N SER A 420 22.74 1.02 -7.08
CA SER A 420 22.10 -0.26 -7.43
C SER A 420 21.44 -0.33 -8.82
N SER A 421 21.04 0.82 -9.37
CA SER A 421 20.38 0.98 -10.67
C SER A 421 21.35 1.45 -11.76
N PHE A 422 22.66 1.44 -11.49
CA PHE A 422 23.70 1.97 -12.39
C PHE A 422 23.48 3.43 -12.79
N ARG A 423 22.87 4.23 -11.91
CA ARG A 423 22.79 5.69 -12.09
C ARG A 423 24.06 6.36 -11.59
N PRO A 424 24.38 7.55 -12.12
CA PRO A 424 25.52 8.30 -11.62
C PRO A 424 25.33 8.70 -10.15
N LEU A 425 26.42 8.59 -9.40
CA LEU A 425 26.59 9.13 -8.07
C LEU A 425 26.70 10.67 -8.11
N PRO A 426 26.35 11.37 -7.02
CA PRO A 426 26.52 12.81 -6.91
C PRO A 426 27.98 13.21 -7.15
N SER A 427 28.19 14.24 -7.98
CA SER A 427 29.52 14.73 -8.37
C SER A 427 30.40 15.20 -7.20
N LEU A 428 29.80 15.54 -6.05
CA LEU A 428 30.52 15.97 -4.85
C LEU A 428 30.55 14.89 -3.75
N LEU A 429 30.08 13.67 -4.01
CA LEU A 429 30.00 12.62 -2.99
C LEU A 429 31.39 12.21 -2.50
N SER A 430 32.38 12.05 -3.39
CA SER A 430 33.75 11.70 -3.00
C SER A 430 34.35 12.74 -2.04
N LYS A 431 34.19 14.03 -2.34
CA LYS A 431 34.67 15.13 -1.49
C LYS A 431 33.98 15.15 -0.13
N GLN A 432 32.68 14.83 -0.08
CA GLN A 432 31.94 14.71 1.18
C GLN A 432 32.47 13.55 2.03
N ILE A 433 32.71 12.39 1.43
CA ILE A 433 33.26 11.21 2.11
C ILE A 433 34.69 11.50 2.60
N GLN A 434 35.53 12.12 1.76
CA GLN A 434 36.88 12.55 2.13
C GLN A 434 36.87 13.50 3.33
N SER A 435 35.91 14.42 3.39
CA SER A 435 35.77 15.31 4.55
C SER A 435 35.33 14.56 5.82
N ALA A 436 34.42 13.60 5.69
CA ALA A 436 33.84 12.89 6.84
C ALA A 436 34.79 11.84 7.44
N PHE A 437 35.61 11.22 6.59
CA PHE A 437 36.45 10.07 6.95
C PHE A 437 37.94 10.27 6.58
N GLY A 438 38.38 11.51 6.34
CA GLY A 438 39.74 11.81 5.83
C GLY A 438 40.88 11.33 6.74
N ASP A 439 40.62 11.15 8.03
CA ASP A 439 41.59 10.55 8.96
C ASP A 439 41.87 9.08 8.63
N ASP A 440 40.87 8.35 8.16
CA ASP A 440 40.94 6.91 7.84
C ASP A 440 41.27 6.63 6.35
N ILE A 441 40.93 7.54 5.44
CA ILE A 441 41.10 7.39 3.99
C ILE A 441 42.53 7.73 3.55
N GLU A 442 43.13 6.86 2.72
CA GLU A 442 44.43 7.07 2.06
C GLU A 442 44.24 7.66 0.65
N HIS A 443 43.47 6.98 -0.21
CA HIS A 443 43.10 7.46 -1.54
C HIS A 443 41.60 7.37 -1.77
N ILE A 444 41.06 8.34 -2.53
CA ILE A 444 39.70 8.32 -3.05
C ILE A 444 39.73 8.68 -4.53
N THR A 445 39.23 7.79 -5.37
CA THR A 445 39.18 7.96 -6.83
C THR A 445 37.75 7.81 -7.33
N GLU A 446 37.49 8.37 -8.51
CA GLU A 446 36.17 8.36 -9.14
C GLU A 446 36.29 7.76 -10.53
N VAL A 447 35.38 6.85 -10.87
CA VAL A 447 35.22 6.35 -12.22
C VAL A 447 34.15 7.18 -12.91
N ILE A 448 34.52 7.85 -14.00
CA ILE A 448 33.64 8.79 -14.70
C ILE A 448 33.17 8.19 -16.01
N PHE A 449 31.87 8.18 -16.29
CA PHE A 449 31.37 7.89 -17.63
C PHE A 449 30.78 9.15 -18.25
N TYR A 450 31.15 9.43 -19.49
CA TYR A 450 30.50 10.45 -20.31
C TYR A 450 29.74 9.78 -21.44
N TYR A 451 28.43 10.04 -21.50
CA TYR A 451 27.55 9.60 -22.56
C TYR A 451 27.07 10.80 -23.37
N PRO A 452 27.27 10.81 -24.71
CA PRO A 452 26.77 11.88 -25.55
C PRO A 452 25.23 11.86 -25.64
N ILE A 453 24.65 13.05 -25.76
CA ILE A 453 23.22 13.29 -25.96
C ILE A 453 22.91 13.10 -27.45
N GLY A 454 21.93 12.25 -27.79
CA GLY A 454 21.38 12.17 -29.15
C GLY A 454 22.05 11.20 -30.13
N GLN A 455 23.33 10.83 -29.99
CA GLN A 455 24.01 9.66 -30.62
C GLN A 455 25.54 9.69 -30.34
N GLN A 456 26.28 8.69 -30.88
CA GLN A 456 27.72 8.50 -30.75
C GLN A 456 28.55 9.74 -31.17
N ILE A 457 29.74 9.92 -30.59
CA ILE A 457 30.67 11.02 -30.89
C ILE A 457 31.47 10.67 -32.15
N GLU A 458 31.30 11.45 -33.22
CA GLU A 458 32.15 11.31 -34.41
C GLU A 458 33.58 11.80 -34.11
N ILE A 459 34.57 10.94 -34.34
CA ILE A 459 35.99 11.24 -34.10
C ILE A 459 36.82 11.30 -35.39
N ALA A 460 36.34 10.68 -36.48
CA ALA A 460 36.96 10.73 -37.80
C ALA A 460 35.95 10.32 -38.88
N ARG A 461 36.31 10.49 -40.16
CA ARG A 461 35.58 9.91 -41.30
C ARG A 461 36.51 9.07 -42.15
N THR A 462 36.04 7.90 -42.58
CA THR A 462 36.76 7.06 -43.54
C THR A 462 36.90 7.77 -44.89
N SER A 463 37.81 7.31 -45.74
CA SER A 463 37.94 7.80 -47.13
C SER A 463 36.66 7.64 -47.96
N ALA A 464 35.75 6.75 -47.54
CA ALA A 464 34.43 6.55 -48.15
C ALA A 464 33.33 7.47 -47.56
N GLY A 465 33.68 8.37 -46.64
CA GLY A 465 32.77 9.31 -46.00
C GLY A 465 31.92 8.72 -44.85
N GLN A 466 32.21 7.49 -44.41
CA GLN A 466 31.51 6.89 -43.26
C GLN A 466 32.07 7.44 -41.94
N PRO A 467 31.21 7.85 -40.99
CA PRO A 467 31.66 8.36 -39.71
C PRO A 467 32.22 7.23 -38.83
N ILE A 468 33.39 7.46 -38.24
CA ILE A 468 33.93 6.64 -37.15
C ILE A 468 33.52 7.31 -35.86
N THR A 469 32.81 6.55 -35.03
CA THR A 469 32.10 7.07 -33.88
C THR A 469 32.37 6.27 -32.62
N ILE A 470 32.34 6.93 -31.47
CA ILE A 470 32.47 6.30 -30.14
C ILE A 470 31.20 6.54 -29.33
N GLY A 471 30.74 5.54 -28.59
CA GLY A 471 29.50 5.61 -27.84
C GLY A 471 29.64 6.22 -26.44
N ALA A 472 30.85 6.21 -25.85
CA ALA A 472 31.12 6.76 -24.52
C ALA A 472 32.61 7.10 -24.31
N ILE A 473 32.87 7.90 -23.26
CA ILE A 473 34.23 8.15 -22.75
C ILE A 473 34.30 7.64 -21.30
N LEU A 474 35.36 6.89 -20.99
CA LEU A 474 35.68 6.40 -19.65
C LEU A 474 36.76 7.28 -19.03
N GLY A 475 36.52 7.84 -17.86
CA GLY A 475 37.49 8.55 -17.05
C GLY A 475 38.04 7.68 -15.93
N LEU A 476 39.35 7.47 -15.89
CA LEU A 476 40.05 6.77 -14.81
C LEU A 476 41.11 7.66 -14.17
N ASP A 477 41.32 7.51 -12.87
CA ASP A 477 42.39 8.21 -12.17
C ASP A 477 43.73 7.46 -12.34
N PRO A 478 44.88 8.16 -12.41
CA PRO A 478 46.20 7.53 -12.38
C PRO A 478 46.39 6.50 -11.24
N ALA A 479 45.76 6.74 -10.08
CA ALA A 479 45.82 5.81 -8.96
C ALA A 479 45.03 4.52 -9.20
N ASP A 480 43.99 4.52 -10.05
CA ASP A 480 43.19 3.32 -10.35
C ASP A 480 44.04 2.20 -10.98
N PHE A 481 45.04 2.56 -11.79
CA PHE A 481 45.99 1.60 -12.38
C PHE A 481 46.88 0.89 -11.34
N LYS A 482 46.99 1.45 -10.13
CA LYS A 482 47.73 0.85 -9.01
C LYS A 482 46.81 0.16 -8.02
N ILE A 483 45.63 0.75 -7.77
CA ILE A 483 44.64 0.20 -6.83
C ILE A 483 44.11 -1.13 -7.38
N ILE A 484 43.70 -1.16 -8.64
CA ILE A 484 43.15 -2.35 -9.28
C ILE A 484 44.30 -3.19 -9.81
N LYS A 485 44.74 -4.16 -8.99
CA LYS A 485 45.88 -5.04 -9.31
C LYS A 485 45.81 -5.76 -10.66
N ALA A 486 44.59 -5.97 -11.17
CA ALA A 486 44.38 -6.54 -12.49
C ALA A 486 45.12 -5.77 -13.61
N PHE A 487 45.25 -4.45 -13.49
CA PHE A 487 46.01 -3.63 -14.44
C PHE A 487 47.51 -3.91 -14.36
N GLU A 488 48.08 -4.05 -13.15
CA GLU A 488 49.50 -4.32 -12.95
C GLU A 488 49.87 -5.75 -13.35
N GLU A 489 49.09 -6.74 -12.90
CA GLU A 489 49.38 -8.16 -13.11
C GLU A 489 49.18 -8.62 -14.57
N ASN A 490 48.31 -7.94 -15.34
CA ASN A 490 47.96 -8.33 -16.71
C ASN A 490 48.27 -7.24 -17.75
N TRP A 491 49.14 -6.28 -17.42
CA TRP A 491 49.45 -5.14 -18.30
C TRP A 491 49.85 -5.59 -19.71
N ASP A 492 50.85 -6.48 -19.80
CA ASP A 492 51.41 -6.96 -21.08
C ASP A 492 50.44 -7.84 -21.86
N ALA A 493 49.47 -8.46 -21.19
CA ALA A 493 48.43 -9.28 -21.83
C ALA A 493 47.30 -8.43 -22.41
N ILE A 494 47.08 -7.23 -21.86
CA ILE A 494 45.98 -6.33 -22.23
C ILE A 494 46.44 -5.26 -23.21
N PHE A 495 47.61 -4.67 -22.99
CA PHE A 495 48.08 -3.49 -23.72
C PHE A 495 49.22 -3.80 -24.70
N THR A 496 49.28 -3.04 -25.79
CA THR A 496 50.40 -3.12 -26.75
C THR A 496 51.70 -2.63 -26.11
N PRO A 497 52.87 -3.25 -26.40
CA PRO A 497 54.17 -2.76 -25.94
C PRO A 497 54.39 -1.27 -26.27
N GLY A 498 54.89 -0.51 -25.29
CA GLY A 498 55.02 0.95 -25.36
C GLY A 498 53.83 1.72 -24.78
N SER A 499 52.74 1.04 -24.42
CA SER A 499 51.63 1.65 -23.66
C SER A 499 52.09 2.01 -22.25
N ARG A 500 51.56 3.11 -21.69
CA ARG A 500 51.79 3.50 -20.30
C ARG A 500 50.48 3.87 -19.57
N PRO A 501 50.43 3.76 -18.23
CA PRO A 501 49.33 4.31 -17.45
C PRO A 501 49.34 5.84 -17.48
N PHE A 502 48.25 6.44 -17.00
CA PHE A 502 48.18 7.89 -16.85
C PHE A 502 49.12 8.37 -15.75
N ILE A 503 49.73 9.54 -15.95
CA ILE A 503 50.69 10.15 -15.01
C ILE A 503 49.99 11.23 -14.18
N ASN A 504 49.08 11.99 -14.80
CA ASN A 504 48.36 13.10 -14.17
C ASN A 504 46.89 13.08 -14.57
N SER A 505 45.99 13.31 -13.62
CA SER A 505 44.54 13.32 -13.85
C SER A 505 44.07 14.39 -14.87
N ASN A 506 44.90 15.39 -15.18
CA ASN A 506 44.63 16.48 -16.13
C ASN A 506 45.37 16.36 -17.49
N GLU A 507 46.16 15.32 -17.72
CA GLU A 507 46.93 15.22 -18.97
C GLU A 507 46.01 14.98 -20.18
N ARG A 508 46.29 15.62 -21.33
CA ARG A 508 45.48 15.47 -22.55
C ARG A 508 45.90 14.25 -23.36
N VAL A 509 45.68 13.08 -22.78
CA VAL A 509 46.01 11.79 -23.39
C VAL A 509 44.81 10.86 -23.40
N CYS A 510 44.87 9.81 -24.19
CA CYS A 510 43.85 8.77 -24.23
C CYS A 510 44.44 7.38 -24.45
N ILE A 511 43.65 6.37 -24.05
CA ILE A 511 43.85 4.97 -24.38
C ILE A 511 42.67 4.53 -25.25
N ILE A 512 42.96 3.80 -26.33
CA ILE A 512 41.98 3.29 -27.30
C ILE A 512 42.12 1.78 -27.47
N SER A 513 41.15 1.12 -28.10
CA SER A 513 41.30 -0.29 -28.48
C SER A 513 42.06 -0.44 -29.81
N ALA A 514 42.65 -1.62 -30.03
CA ALA A 514 43.30 -1.95 -31.29
C ALA A 514 42.32 -1.90 -32.47
N GLU A 515 41.09 -2.36 -32.27
CA GLU A 515 40.04 -2.30 -33.28
C GLU A 515 39.69 -0.84 -33.66
N LEU A 516 39.61 0.06 -32.67
CA LEU A 516 39.40 1.48 -32.93
C LEU A 516 40.61 2.13 -33.64
N ALA A 517 41.83 1.73 -33.26
CA ALA A 517 43.05 2.19 -33.92
C ALA A 517 43.09 1.78 -35.41
N ASP A 518 42.69 0.55 -35.73
CA ASP A 518 42.61 0.05 -37.11
C ASP A 518 41.54 0.79 -37.92
N LEU A 519 40.38 1.08 -37.32
CA LEU A 519 39.34 1.90 -37.94
C LEU A 519 39.88 3.30 -38.25
N LEU A 520 40.53 3.95 -37.29
CA LEU A 520 41.12 5.28 -37.47
C LEU A 520 42.23 5.29 -38.54
N LYS A 521 43.04 4.24 -38.60
CA LYS A 521 44.06 4.08 -39.65
C LYS A 521 43.44 3.97 -41.04
N SER A 522 42.29 3.31 -41.19
CA SER A 522 41.54 3.26 -42.46
C SER A 522 41.01 4.63 -42.91
N ALA A 523 40.88 5.57 -41.98
CA ALA A 523 40.54 6.97 -42.22
C ALA A 523 41.76 7.89 -42.45
N GLY A 524 42.97 7.34 -42.50
CA GLY A 524 44.20 8.12 -42.68
C GLY A 524 44.66 8.87 -41.42
N VAL A 525 44.11 8.54 -40.25
CA VAL A 525 44.52 9.10 -38.96
C VAL A 525 45.70 8.30 -38.41
N ASP A 526 46.76 8.99 -37.95
CA ASP A 526 47.92 8.35 -37.30
C ASP A 526 47.55 7.88 -35.88
N ALA A 527 46.98 6.68 -35.77
CA ALA A 527 46.45 6.10 -34.53
C ALA A 527 47.44 5.16 -33.80
N ARG A 528 48.76 5.39 -33.93
CA ARG A 528 49.79 4.68 -33.15
C ARG A 528 50.03 5.34 -31.79
N ILE A 529 50.77 4.68 -30.91
CA ILE A 529 51.25 5.28 -29.66
C ILE A 529 52.08 6.54 -29.99
N GLY A 530 51.76 7.67 -29.37
CA GLY A 530 52.29 9.02 -29.67
C GLY A 530 51.53 9.77 -30.78
N GLY A 531 50.63 9.11 -31.49
CA GLY A 531 49.69 9.71 -32.43
C GLY A 531 48.66 10.60 -31.74
N LYS A 532 47.95 11.44 -32.50
CA LYS A 532 46.96 12.39 -31.95
C LYS A 532 45.60 12.23 -32.61
N ILE A 533 44.56 12.17 -31.79
CA ILE A 533 43.16 12.11 -32.21
C ILE A 533 42.37 13.29 -31.67
N GLU A 534 41.29 13.67 -32.34
CA GLU A 534 40.42 14.77 -31.93
C GLU A 534 39.10 14.22 -31.41
N ILE A 535 38.71 14.64 -30.21
CA ILE A 535 37.47 14.25 -29.53
C ILE A 535 36.81 15.52 -29.02
N LEU A 536 35.57 15.79 -29.45
CA LEU A 536 34.80 16.98 -29.07
C LEU A 536 35.59 18.30 -29.26
N GLY A 537 36.32 18.43 -30.38
CA GLY A 537 37.11 19.63 -30.69
C GLY A 537 38.42 19.78 -29.92
N LYS A 538 38.83 18.76 -29.14
CA LYS A 538 40.07 18.76 -28.35
C LYS A 538 41.00 17.64 -28.83
N ARG A 539 42.30 17.93 -28.92
CA ARG A 539 43.33 16.96 -29.34
C ARG A 539 43.90 16.18 -28.16
N PHE A 540 43.96 14.86 -28.30
CA PHE A 540 44.49 13.90 -27.32
C PHE A 540 45.61 13.07 -27.92
N GLU A 541 46.69 12.87 -27.16
CA GLU A 541 47.77 11.95 -27.53
C GLU A 541 47.46 10.52 -27.09
N ILE A 542 47.65 9.54 -27.99
CA ILE A 542 47.44 8.13 -27.67
C ILE A 542 48.64 7.61 -26.88
N VAL A 543 48.42 7.24 -25.62
CA VAL A 543 49.48 6.72 -24.72
C VAL A 543 49.36 5.23 -24.43
N GLY A 544 48.27 4.60 -24.86
CA GLY A 544 48.10 3.16 -24.77
C GLY A 544 47.06 2.63 -25.75
N ILE A 545 47.25 1.37 -26.16
CA ILE A 545 46.33 0.66 -27.04
C ILE A 545 45.99 -0.68 -26.38
N ILE A 546 44.69 -0.95 -26.20
CA ILE A 546 44.19 -2.24 -25.70
C ILE A 546 44.27 -3.23 -26.86
N ASN A 547 45.23 -4.15 -26.79
CA ASN A 547 45.46 -5.17 -27.82
C ASN A 547 44.49 -6.35 -27.71
N ASN A 548 44.00 -6.65 -26.50
CA ASN A 548 43.11 -7.78 -26.27
C ASN A 548 41.86 -7.37 -25.47
N SER A 549 40.84 -6.92 -26.21
CA SER A 549 39.54 -6.52 -25.69
C SER A 549 38.84 -7.63 -24.87
N LYS A 550 39.01 -8.91 -25.24
CA LYS A 550 38.42 -10.04 -24.49
C LYS A 550 39.09 -10.26 -23.13
N VAL A 551 40.41 -10.12 -23.05
CA VAL A 551 41.14 -10.23 -21.78
C VAL A 551 40.82 -9.03 -20.88
N TYR A 552 40.72 -7.82 -21.45
CA TYR A 552 40.25 -6.64 -20.72
C TYR A 552 38.89 -6.89 -20.06
N LEU A 553 37.88 -7.31 -20.83
CA LEU A 553 36.51 -7.52 -20.34
C LEU A 553 36.39 -8.68 -19.32
N SER A 554 37.27 -9.67 -19.36
CA SER A 554 37.24 -10.79 -18.41
C SER A 554 38.01 -10.52 -17.12
N THR A 555 39.01 -9.64 -17.16
CA THR A 555 40.00 -9.46 -16.08
C THR A 555 39.83 -8.15 -15.32
N ILE A 556 39.50 -7.04 -16.01
CA ILE A 556 39.35 -5.71 -15.40
C ILE A 556 37.95 -5.57 -14.80
N LYS A 557 37.73 -6.25 -13.68
CA LYS A 557 36.50 -6.23 -12.89
C LYS A 557 36.71 -5.54 -11.54
N ASP A 558 35.69 -4.82 -11.10
CA ASP A 558 35.66 -4.13 -9.82
C ASP A 558 35.19 -5.08 -8.69
N LEU A 559 35.13 -4.60 -7.44
CA LEU A 559 34.78 -5.43 -6.28
C LEU A 559 33.37 -6.06 -6.38
N ASP A 560 32.45 -5.43 -7.11
CA ASP A 560 31.12 -5.95 -7.38
C ASP A 560 31.07 -7.03 -8.48
N GLY A 561 32.21 -7.35 -9.11
CA GLY A 561 32.34 -8.29 -10.21
C GLY A 561 32.00 -7.71 -11.59
N ILE A 562 31.73 -6.40 -11.68
CA ILE A 562 31.35 -5.70 -12.92
C ILE A 562 32.60 -5.15 -13.58
N VAL A 563 32.63 -5.19 -14.92
CA VAL A 563 33.74 -4.68 -15.72
C VAL A 563 33.83 -3.16 -15.62
N ILE A 564 35.05 -2.62 -15.51
CA ILE A 564 35.29 -1.17 -15.46
C ILE A 564 35.28 -0.61 -16.90
N ILE A 565 34.07 -0.47 -17.44
CA ILE A 565 33.79 0.11 -18.76
C ILE A 565 32.35 0.65 -18.77
N PRO A 566 32.03 1.69 -19.55
CA PRO A 566 30.67 2.16 -19.72
C PRO A 566 29.71 1.04 -20.18
N PHE A 567 28.45 1.13 -19.77
CA PHE A 567 27.40 0.19 -20.11
C PHE A 567 26.68 0.56 -21.41
N SER A 568 26.24 -0.46 -22.15
CA SER A 568 25.39 -0.28 -23.33
C SER A 568 24.05 0.35 -22.93
N ARG A 569 23.55 1.27 -23.77
CA ARG A 569 22.29 1.98 -23.53
C ARG A 569 21.19 1.36 -24.39
N GLU A 570 20.17 0.79 -23.76
CA GLU A 570 18.96 0.32 -24.47
C GLU A 570 17.93 1.44 -24.56
N VAL A 571 17.36 1.65 -25.75
CA VAL A 571 16.27 2.60 -25.98
C VAL A 571 14.94 1.85 -25.85
N GLU A 572 14.15 2.18 -24.84
CA GLU A 572 12.83 1.60 -24.64
C GLU A 572 11.82 2.06 -25.72
N ALA A 573 10.79 1.25 -25.95
CA ALA A 573 9.63 1.65 -26.73
C ALA A 573 8.98 2.89 -26.07
N GLY A 574 9.15 4.05 -26.71
CA GLY A 574 8.79 5.36 -26.15
C GLY A 574 9.96 6.35 -26.04
N GLY A 575 11.17 5.98 -26.45
CA GLY A 575 12.32 6.90 -26.56
C GLY A 575 13.05 7.18 -25.24
N ARG A 576 12.69 6.46 -24.16
CA ARG A 576 13.40 6.53 -22.89
C ARG A 576 14.62 5.62 -22.93
N VAL A 577 15.80 6.18 -22.65
CA VAL A 577 17.04 5.41 -22.53
C VAL A 577 17.16 4.90 -21.11
N ALA A 578 17.29 3.59 -20.93
CA ALA A 578 17.39 2.96 -19.62
C ALA A 578 18.55 1.95 -19.56
N PHE A 579 19.27 1.93 -18.44
CA PHE A 579 20.26 0.91 -18.14
C PHE A 579 19.54 -0.35 -17.59
N ARG A 580 18.99 -1.19 -18.48
CA ARG A 580 18.28 -2.42 -18.06
C ARG A 580 19.22 -3.53 -17.59
N SER A 581 20.49 -3.49 -18.00
CA SER A 581 21.53 -4.41 -17.57
C SER A 581 22.91 -3.74 -17.59
N ALA A 582 23.81 -4.14 -16.69
CA ALA A 582 25.23 -3.74 -16.72
C ALA A 582 25.98 -4.49 -17.83
N GLN A 583 25.45 -4.48 -19.04
CA GLN A 583 26.13 -5.04 -20.20
C GLN A 583 27.29 -4.10 -20.57
N PRO A 584 28.54 -4.58 -20.54
CA PRO A 584 29.69 -3.76 -20.90
C PRO A 584 29.60 -3.38 -22.39
N MET A 585 29.95 -2.14 -22.71
CA MET A 585 30.17 -1.73 -24.10
C MET A 585 31.39 -2.44 -24.69
N ASP A 586 31.41 -2.54 -26.01
CA ASP A 586 32.61 -3.02 -26.71
C ASP A 586 33.74 -1.98 -26.56
N PRO A 587 34.98 -2.38 -26.20
CA PRO A 587 36.11 -1.45 -26.08
C PRO A 587 36.38 -0.60 -27.33
N SER A 588 35.97 -1.05 -28.52
CA SER A 588 36.07 -0.25 -29.75
C SER A 588 35.15 0.98 -29.78
N GLU A 589 34.09 1.00 -28.96
CA GLU A 589 33.16 2.12 -28.85
C GLU A 589 33.51 3.08 -27.70
N VAL A 590 34.62 2.85 -26.99
CA VAL A 590 34.98 3.58 -25.77
C VAL A 590 36.39 4.14 -25.88
N VAL A 591 36.56 5.41 -25.53
CA VAL A 591 37.88 6.01 -25.32
C VAL A 591 38.10 6.22 -23.83
N ILE A 592 39.26 5.81 -23.32
CA ILE A 592 39.64 6.00 -21.93
C ILE A 592 40.52 7.25 -21.82
N VAL A 593 40.17 8.17 -20.92
CA VAL A 593 40.91 9.41 -20.66
C VAL A 593 41.14 9.58 -19.15
N PRO A 594 42.03 10.49 -18.72
CA PRO A 594 42.17 10.83 -17.32
C PRO A 594 40.89 11.40 -16.70
N VAL A 595 40.66 11.10 -15.41
CA VAL A 595 39.40 11.41 -14.70
C VAL A 595 38.97 12.89 -14.78
N GLU A 596 39.88 13.85 -14.60
CA GLU A 596 39.52 15.27 -14.63
C GLU A 596 39.22 15.76 -16.06
N VAL A 597 39.84 15.14 -17.08
CA VAL A 597 39.49 15.38 -18.48
C VAL A 597 38.06 14.92 -18.77
N ALA A 598 37.69 13.72 -18.31
CA ALA A 598 36.33 13.21 -18.47
C ALA A 598 35.30 14.10 -17.75
N LYS A 599 35.60 14.60 -16.55
CA LYS A 599 34.75 15.58 -15.85
C LYS A 599 34.61 16.89 -16.61
N GLN A 600 35.70 17.43 -17.16
CA GLN A 600 35.68 18.65 -17.98
C GLN A 600 34.89 18.48 -19.28
N MET A 601 34.71 17.25 -19.76
CA MET A 601 33.84 16.92 -20.90
C MET A 601 32.36 16.80 -20.51
N GLY A 602 32.02 16.89 -19.22
CA GLY A 602 30.65 16.70 -18.71
C GLY A 602 30.35 15.26 -18.27
N GLY A 603 31.37 14.43 -18.06
CA GLY A 603 31.20 13.07 -17.53
C GLY A 603 30.72 13.06 -16.08
N GLN A 604 30.09 11.94 -15.70
CA GLN A 604 29.43 11.78 -14.40
C GLN A 604 30.08 10.64 -13.60
N VAL A 605 30.00 10.70 -12.28
CA VAL A 605 30.60 9.68 -11.39
C VAL A 605 29.73 8.43 -11.38
N PHE A 606 30.26 7.27 -11.75
CA PHE A 606 29.53 5.99 -11.71
C PHE A 606 30.01 5.06 -10.59
N ALA A 607 31.27 5.21 -10.16
CA ALA A 607 31.81 4.50 -9.02
C ALA A 607 32.81 5.37 -8.26
N ILE A 608 32.98 5.09 -6.97
CA ILE A 608 34.00 5.69 -6.11
C ILE A 608 34.79 4.56 -5.47
N HIS A 609 36.12 4.57 -5.66
CA HIS A 609 37.03 3.66 -4.96
C HIS A 609 37.66 4.39 -3.77
N ILE A 610 37.77 3.70 -2.64
CA ILE A 610 38.36 4.23 -1.42
C ILE A 610 39.36 3.23 -0.89
N THR A 611 40.62 3.62 -0.73
CA THR A 611 41.61 2.85 0.04
C THR A 611 41.78 3.47 1.42
N LEU A 612 41.97 2.63 2.43
CA LEU A 612 42.12 3.07 3.81
C LEU A 612 43.58 2.94 4.24
N LYS A 613 44.04 3.89 5.06
CA LYS A 613 45.36 3.83 5.72
C LYS A 613 45.52 2.55 6.55
N ASN A 614 44.41 2.05 7.11
CA ASN A 614 44.34 0.77 7.79
C ASN A 614 43.20 -0.09 7.20
N PRO A 615 43.52 -1.11 6.38
CA PRO A 615 42.53 -2.00 5.78
C PRO A 615 41.57 -2.67 6.78
N LYS A 616 42.00 -2.93 8.02
CA LYS A 616 41.16 -3.56 9.04
C LYS A 616 39.94 -2.72 9.46
N LYS A 617 39.95 -1.41 9.19
CA LYS A 617 38.81 -0.52 9.45
C LYS A 617 37.76 -0.54 8.34
N ALA A 618 38.00 -1.24 7.22
CA ALA A 618 37.09 -1.27 6.08
C ALA A 618 35.64 -1.65 6.45
N PRO A 619 35.39 -2.68 7.29
CA PRO A 619 34.01 -2.99 7.71
C PRO A 619 33.33 -1.85 8.47
N GLN A 620 34.05 -1.16 9.36
CA GLN A 620 33.52 -0.07 10.18
C GLN A 620 33.21 1.19 9.35
N VAL A 621 34.10 1.53 8.41
CA VAL A 621 33.91 2.66 7.50
C VAL A 621 32.77 2.34 6.52
N ALA A 622 32.72 1.13 5.97
CA ALA A 622 31.65 0.69 5.09
C ALA A 622 30.29 0.74 5.80
N GLU A 623 30.20 0.21 7.02
CA GLU A 623 28.98 0.26 7.82
C GLU A 623 28.50 1.70 8.03
N LYS A 624 29.38 2.63 8.42
CA LYS A 624 29.02 4.04 8.61
C LYS A 624 28.57 4.69 7.31
N ILE A 625 29.27 4.48 6.19
CA ILE A 625 28.89 5.04 4.89
C ILE A 625 27.51 4.49 4.47
N THR A 626 27.26 3.19 4.62
CA THR A 626 25.95 2.58 4.31
C THR A 626 24.84 3.05 5.27
N GLN A 627 25.17 3.33 6.53
CA GLN A 627 24.20 3.87 7.50
C GLN A 627 23.81 5.30 7.10
N LEU A 628 24.77 6.10 6.63
CA LEU A 628 24.57 7.50 6.27
C LEU A 628 23.90 7.66 4.91
N PHE A 629 24.37 6.93 3.90
CA PHE A 629 23.94 7.03 2.50
C PHE A 629 23.29 5.72 2.03
N ARG A 630 22.21 5.81 1.24
CA ARG A 630 21.50 4.62 0.71
C ARG A 630 22.20 3.98 -0.51
N TYR A 631 23.52 3.85 -0.47
CA TYR A 631 24.31 3.22 -1.52
C TYR A 631 24.72 1.79 -1.17
N ASN A 632 24.99 0.99 -2.20
CA ASN A 632 25.68 -0.28 -2.01
C ASN A 632 27.15 0.02 -1.77
N VAL A 633 27.66 -0.41 -0.62
CA VAL A 633 29.06 -0.28 -0.27
C VAL A 633 29.66 -1.68 -0.19
N TYR A 634 30.66 -1.93 -1.01
CA TYR A 634 31.41 -3.17 -1.02
C TYR A 634 32.72 -2.88 -0.32
N TYR A 635 33.16 -3.75 0.58
CA TYR A 635 34.51 -3.69 1.11
C TYR A 635 35.21 -5.01 0.87
N ALA A 636 36.52 -4.96 0.69
CA ALA A 636 37.34 -6.13 0.42
C ALA A 636 38.53 -6.20 1.36
N LEU A 637 38.77 -7.39 1.90
CA LEU A 637 39.94 -7.72 2.73
C LEU A 637 40.74 -8.83 2.06
N SER A 638 42.07 -8.73 2.12
CA SER A 638 42.93 -9.79 1.61
C SER A 638 42.95 -10.96 2.59
N LYS A 639 42.75 -12.17 2.06
CA LYS A 639 42.73 -13.44 2.79
C LYS A 639 43.34 -14.50 1.89
N ASP A 640 44.46 -15.08 2.32
CA ASP A 640 45.16 -16.18 1.65
C ASP A 640 45.46 -15.95 0.15
N GLY A 641 45.87 -14.72 -0.20
CA GLY A 641 46.21 -14.35 -1.58
C GLY A 641 45.01 -14.02 -2.48
N LYS A 642 43.78 -14.11 -1.96
CA LYS A 642 42.55 -13.64 -2.62
C LYS A 642 41.93 -12.48 -1.85
N TYR A 643 40.84 -11.92 -2.39
CA TYR A 643 40.08 -10.85 -1.74
C TYR A 643 38.66 -11.33 -1.40
N GLU A 644 38.33 -11.31 -0.11
CA GLU A 644 36.99 -11.57 0.38
C GLU A 644 36.20 -10.25 0.34
N VAL A 645 35.24 -10.16 -0.57
CA VAL A 645 34.38 -8.98 -0.75
C VAL A 645 33.09 -9.19 0.00
N THR A 646 32.68 -8.18 0.78
CA THR A 646 31.38 -8.16 1.45
C THR A 646 30.59 -6.93 1.03
N ARG A 647 29.35 -7.15 0.57
CA ARG A 647 28.40 -6.09 0.24
C ARG A 647 27.58 -5.71 1.47
N MET A 648 27.71 -4.47 1.90
CA MET A 648 26.89 -3.85 2.93
C MET A 648 25.71 -3.13 2.28
N ALA A 649 24.51 -3.36 2.80
CA ALA A 649 23.33 -2.60 2.44
C ALA A 649 22.49 -2.29 3.67
N THR A 650 21.73 -1.19 3.60
CA THR A 650 20.74 -0.88 4.63
C THR A 650 19.55 -1.82 4.45
N LEU A 651 19.34 -2.70 5.43
CA LEU A 651 18.14 -3.54 5.50
C LEU A 651 17.10 -2.86 6.38
N THR A 652 15.88 -2.78 5.87
CA THR A 652 14.72 -2.40 6.69
C THR A 652 14.15 -3.68 7.27
N SER A 653 14.61 -4.07 8.46
CA SER A 653 13.91 -5.09 9.23
C SER A 653 12.89 -4.41 10.12
N GLN A 654 11.65 -4.89 10.07
CA GLN A 654 10.69 -4.61 11.12
C GLN A 654 11.01 -5.59 12.25
N GLN A 655 11.90 -5.19 13.16
CA GLN A 655 12.07 -5.95 14.39
C GLN A 655 10.85 -5.67 15.27
N VAL A 656 9.98 -6.68 15.37
CA VAL A 656 8.87 -6.68 16.32
C VAL A 656 9.45 -7.00 17.69
N THR A 657 9.81 -5.96 18.46
CA THR A 657 10.12 -6.16 19.88
C THR A 657 8.85 -6.65 20.58
N GLY A 658 8.98 -7.72 21.35
CA GLY A 658 7.82 -8.41 21.92
C GLY A 658 7.22 -9.50 21.02
N GLN A 659 7.89 -9.96 19.96
CA GLN A 659 7.51 -11.22 19.29
C GLN A 659 7.43 -12.39 20.28
N GLU A 660 8.27 -12.38 21.32
CA GLU A 660 8.24 -13.34 22.42
C GLU A 660 6.89 -13.34 23.18
N ALA A 661 6.12 -12.25 23.11
CA ALA A 661 4.79 -12.13 23.72
C ALA A 661 3.69 -12.92 22.98
N LEU A 662 3.95 -13.38 21.75
CA LEU A 662 3.02 -14.25 21.03
C LEU A 662 2.78 -15.57 21.77
N ILE A 663 3.81 -16.12 22.42
CA ILE A 663 3.70 -17.41 23.11
C ILE A 663 2.73 -17.30 24.32
N PRO A 664 2.92 -16.36 25.26
CA PRO A 664 1.93 -16.11 26.32
C PRO A 664 0.52 -15.82 25.81
N GLU A 665 0.38 -15.04 24.73
CA GLU A 665 -0.93 -14.68 24.16
C GLU A 665 -1.66 -15.91 23.61
N VAL A 666 -0.95 -16.82 22.95
CA VAL A 666 -1.51 -18.09 22.48
C VAL A 666 -1.94 -18.98 23.66
N LEU A 667 -1.18 -19.01 24.77
CA LEU A 667 -1.59 -19.72 25.98
C LEU A 667 -2.85 -19.12 26.61
N LEU A 668 -2.96 -17.79 26.60
CA LEU A 668 -4.15 -17.08 27.07
C LEU A 668 -5.37 -17.37 26.16
N MET A 669 -5.19 -17.43 24.85
CA MET A 669 -6.22 -17.92 23.91
C MET A 669 -6.72 -19.31 24.28
N PHE A 670 -5.83 -20.26 24.53
CA PHE A 670 -6.24 -21.62 24.91
C PHE A 670 -6.99 -21.64 26.24
N THR A 671 -6.63 -20.77 27.17
CA THR A 671 -7.33 -20.58 28.46
C THR A 671 -8.73 -20.01 28.26
N ILE A 672 -8.88 -19.04 27.35
CA ILE A 672 -10.18 -18.48 26.98
C ILE A 672 -11.04 -19.55 26.29
N LEU A 673 -10.46 -20.29 25.34
CA LEU A 673 -11.14 -21.38 24.63
C LEU A 673 -11.66 -22.45 25.59
N SER A 674 -10.85 -22.90 26.55
CA SER A 674 -11.25 -23.92 27.52
C SER A 674 -12.39 -23.44 28.42
N SER A 675 -12.33 -22.17 28.87
CA SER A 675 -13.39 -21.54 29.67
C SER A 675 -14.71 -21.42 28.89
N ILE A 676 -14.64 -20.98 27.63
CA ILE A 676 -15.80 -20.86 26.74
C ILE A 676 -16.41 -22.23 26.44
N LEU A 677 -15.57 -23.24 26.18
CA LEU A 677 -16.04 -24.60 25.91
C LEU A 677 -16.78 -25.18 27.12
N GLY A 678 -16.23 -25.02 28.32
CA GLY A 678 -16.90 -25.39 29.58
C GLY A 678 -18.25 -24.68 29.73
N ALA A 679 -18.31 -23.38 29.42
CA ALA A 679 -19.55 -22.62 29.47
C ALA A 679 -20.64 -23.10 28.49
N VAL A 680 -20.27 -23.60 27.31
CA VAL A 680 -21.22 -24.18 26.33
C VAL A 680 -21.67 -25.57 26.75
N TYR A 681 -20.77 -26.42 27.28
CA TYR A 681 -21.12 -27.77 27.73
C TYR A 681 -22.17 -27.77 28.84
N GLU A 682 -22.02 -26.89 29.83
CA GLU A 682 -23.00 -26.75 30.91
C GLU A 682 -24.39 -26.29 30.42
N ARG A 683 -24.46 -25.64 29.25
CA ARG A 683 -25.70 -25.08 28.68
C ARG A 683 -26.34 -25.97 27.61
N THR A 684 -25.85 -27.18 27.43
CA THR A 684 -26.43 -28.16 26.49
C THR A 684 -27.93 -28.40 26.73
N LYS A 685 -28.38 -28.41 28.00
CA LYS A 685 -29.82 -28.52 28.34
C LYS A 685 -30.64 -27.30 27.90
N GLU A 686 -30.11 -26.09 28.10
CA GLU A 686 -30.77 -24.85 27.67
C GLU A 686 -30.86 -24.77 26.14
N ILE A 687 -29.80 -25.18 25.44
CA ILE A 687 -29.78 -25.32 23.97
C ILE A 687 -30.88 -26.27 23.48
N GLY A 688 -31.07 -27.39 24.18
CA GLY A 688 -32.16 -28.34 23.92
C GLY A 688 -33.56 -27.73 24.12
N ILE A 689 -33.75 -26.91 25.15
CA ILE A 689 -35.02 -26.21 25.40
C ILE A 689 -35.31 -25.19 24.28
N LEU A 690 -34.32 -24.39 23.90
CA LEU A 690 -34.45 -23.41 22.81
C LEU A 690 -34.80 -24.09 21.47
N SER A 691 -34.19 -25.25 21.20
CA SER A 691 -34.52 -26.10 20.05
C SER A 691 -35.95 -26.63 20.12
N ALA A 692 -36.40 -27.11 21.29
CA ALA A 692 -37.76 -27.61 21.49
C ALA A 692 -38.85 -26.54 21.31
N VAL A 693 -38.52 -25.27 21.61
CA VAL A 693 -39.39 -24.10 21.37
C VAL A 693 -39.38 -23.66 19.90
N GLY A 694 -38.52 -24.26 19.06
CA GLY A 694 -38.52 -24.06 17.61
C GLY A 694 -37.47 -23.07 17.10
N LEU A 695 -36.47 -22.70 17.88
CA LEU A 695 -35.36 -21.89 17.39
C LEU A 695 -34.50 -22.67 16.38
N SER A 696 -34.16 -22.01 15.27
CA SER A 696 -33.28 -22.60 14.26
C SER A 696 -31.84 -22.73 14.79
N PRO A 697 -31.04 -23.68 14.29
CA PRO A 697 -29.61 -23.79 14.61
C PRO A 697 -28.82 -22.49 14.42
N LEU A 698 -29.19 -21.70 13.41
CA LEU A 698 -28.57 -20.41 13.12
C LEU A 698 -28.94 -19.36 14.18
N HIS A 699 -30.18 -19.38 14.70
CA HIS A 699 -30.60 -18.47 15.76
C HIS A 699 -29.91 -18.78 17.09
N VAL A 700 -29.80 -20.06 17.44
CA VAL A 700 -29.08 -20.47 18.65
C VAL A 700 -27.59 -20.14 18.53
N ALA A 701 -26.96 -20.43 17.38
CA ALA A 701 -25.59 -20.02 17.09
C ALA A 701 -25.41 -18.50 17.20
N GLY A 702 -26.37 -17.72 16.69
CA GLY A 702 -26.38 -16.26 16.78
C GLY A 702 -26.41 -15.73 18.21
N ILE A 703 -27.16 -16.37 19.13
CA ILE A 703 -27.21 -15.96 20.54
C ILE A 703 -25.82 -16.09 21.17
N PHE A 704 -25.17 -17.25 21.02
CA PHE A 704 -23.84 -17.50 21.56
C PHE A 704 -22.78 -16.60 20.91
N LEU A 705 -22.79 -16.46 19.59
CA LEU A 705 -21.86 -15.58 18.88
C LEU A 705 -21.95 -14.13 19.38
N MET A 706 -23.17 -13.63 19.61
CA MET A 706 -23.39 -12.30 20.16
C MET A 706 -22.88 -12.19 21.59
N GLU A 707 -23.13 -13.18 22.48
CA GLU A 707 -22.58 -13.19 23.84
C GLU A 707 -21.07 -12.97 23.85
N PHE A 708 -20.33 -13.72 23.02
CA PHE A 708 -18.87 -13.62 23.00
C PHE A 708 -18.36 -12.39 22.25
N THR A 709 -19.09 -11.90 21.25
CA THR A 709 -18.76 -10.62 20.59
C THR A 709 -18.84 -9.46 21.57
N ILE A 710 -19.86 -9.46 22.43
CA ILE A 710 -20.02 -8.45 23.49
C ILE A 710 -18.83 -8.50 24.45
N VAL A 711 -18.51 -9.70 24.93
CA VAL A 711 -17.40 -9.87 25.87
C VAL A 711 -16.05 -9.53 25.24
N ALA A 712 -15.80 -9.93 23.98
CA ALA A 712 -14.57 -9.60 23.28
C ALA A 712 -14.36 -8.09 23.15
N ILE A 713 -15.37 -7.34 22.67
CA ILE A 713 -15.26 -5.88 22.48
C ILE A 713 -15.07 -5.17 23.83
N VAL A 714 -15.89 -5.50 24.83
CA VAL A 714 -15.83 -4.85 26.15
C VAL A 714 -14.49 -5.12 26.83
N SER A 715 -14.04 -6.37 26.85
CA SER A 715 -12.81 -6.76 27.54
C SER A 715 -11.57 -6.23 26.84
N SER A 716 -11.51 -6.28 25.51
CA SER A 716 -10.36 -5.77 24.78
C SER A 716 -10.23 -4.25 24.91
N PHE A 717 -11.34 -3.51 24.92
CA PHE A 717 -11.29 -2.06 25.14
C PHE A 717 -10.84 -1.70 26.57
N LEU A 718 -11.36 -2.40 27.59
CA LEU A 718 -10.90 -2.23 28.97
C LEU A 718 -9.43 -2.65 29.13
N GLY A 719 -9.01 -3.72 28.46
CA GLY A 719 -7.64 -4.20 28.47
C GLY A 719 -6.68 -3.22 27.81
N TYR A 720 -7.10 -2.57 26.73
CA TYR A 720 -6.40 -1.43 26.16
C TYR A 720 -6.24 -0.27 27.16
N MET A 721 -7.32 0.13 27.83
CA MET A 721 -7.27 1.20 28.83
C MET A 721 -6.29 0.84 29.97
N ALA A 722 -6.34 -0.39 30.45
CA ALA A 722 -5.40 -0.86 31.47
C ALA A 722 -3.95 -0.91 30.94
N GLY A 723 -3.74 -1.41 29.72
CA GLY A 723 -2.41 -1.58 29.11
C GLY A 723 -1.71 -0.25 28.87
N ILE A 724 -2.44 0.76 28.38
CA ILE A 724 -1.87 2.09 28.15
C ILE A 724 -1.56 2.83 29.46
N SER A 725 -2.27 2.50 30.54
CA SER A 725 -2.05 3.07 31.88
C SER A 725 -0.87 2.41 32.60
N MET A 726 -0.49 1.19 32.20
CA MET A 726 0.51 0.38 32.90
C MET A 726 1.89 1.04 33.08
N PRO A 727 2.44 1.81 32.10
CA PRO A 727 3.66 2.58 32.29
C PRO A 727 3.65 3.56 33.45
N THR A 728 2.47 4.10 33.80
CA THR A 728 2.33 5.03 34.93
C THR A 728 2.39 4.32 36.28
N LEU A 729 2.05 3.03 36.30
CA LEU A 729 2.00 2.20 37.51
C LEU A 729 3.32 1.43 37.73
N VAL A 730 3.97 1.02 36.63
CA VAL A 730 5.22 0.24 36.67
C VAL A 730 6.37 1.08 36.12
N THR A 731 7.20 1.58 37.04
CA THR A 731 8.39 2.36 36.69
C THR A 731 9.36 1.54 35.84
N GLY A 732 9.77 2.08 34.69
CA GLY A 732 10.71 1.42 33.76
C GLY A 732 10.03 0.69 32.59
N LEU A 733 8.71 0.49 32.63
CA LEU A 733 7.95 -0.02 31.49
C LEU A 733 7.73 1.11 30.47
N LYS A 734 8.26 0.98 29.26
CA LYS A 734 8.04 1.92 28.16
C LYS A 734 7.09 1.31 27.13
N VAL A 735 5.84 1.78 27.09
CA VAL A 735 4.84 1.36 26.09
C VAL A 735 4.74 2.43 25.01
N ASN A 736 4.81 2.02 23.75
CA ASN A 736 4.58 2.94 22.64
C ASN A 736 3.07 3.14 22.42
N ALA A 737 2.46 3.93 23.32
CA ALA A 737 1.03 4.18 23.42
C ALA A 737 0.39 4.75 22.13
N GLY A 738 1.17 5.37 21.25
CA GLY A 738 0.69 5.89 19.96
C GLY A 738 0.88 4.92 18.77
N SER A 739 1.34 3.70 18.99
CA SER A 739 1.67 2.79 17.89
C SER A 739 0.44 2.19 17.23
N MET A 740 0.45 2.11 15.89
CA MET A 740 -0.57 1.36 15.13
C MET A 740 -0.56 -0.14 15.48
N TRP A 741 0.53 -0.65 16.05
CA TRP A 741 0.59 -2.04 16.54
C TRP A 741 -0.37 -2.33 17.68
N ILE A 742 -0.73 -1.33 18.48
CA ILE A 742 -1.76 -1.50 19.52
C ILE A 742 -3.12 -1.80 18.87
N VAL A 743 -3.44 -1.14 17.75
CA VAL A 743 -4.67 -1.43 16.97
C VAL A 743 -4.66 -2.88 16.49
N PHE A 744 -3.55 -3.33 15.92
CA PHE A 744 -3.41 -4.73 15.50
C PHE A 744 -3.53 -5.69 16.67
N SER A 745 -2.96 -5.38 17.84
CA SER A 745 -3.09 -6.20 19.04
C SER A 745 -4.53 -6.32 19.52
N ILE A 746 -5.29 -5.23 19.47
CA ILE A 746 -6.70 -5.24 19.86
C ILE A 746 -7.55 -6.01 18.87
N LEU A 747 -7.34 -5.80 17.56
CA LEU A 747 -8.02 -6.57 16.52
C LEU A 747 -7.67 -8.05 16.60
N ALA A 748 -6.41 -8.39 16.87
CA ALA A 748 -5.97 -9.75 17.10
C ALA A 748 -6.65 -10.33 18.34
N SER A 749 -6.64 -9.64 19.48
CA SER A 749 -7.27 -10.13 20.72
C SER A 749 -8.79 -10.37 20.54
N ILE A 750 -9.49 -9.47 19.85
CA ILE A 750 -10.90 -9.66 19.47
C ILE A 750 -11.04 -10.86 18.53
N GLY A 751 -10.24 -10.93 17.47
CA GLY A 751 -10.30 -12.00 16.46
C GLY A 751 -9.99 -13.38 17.03
N ILE A 752 -9.02 -13.46 17.92
CA ILE A 752 -8.62 -14.63 18.69
C ILE A 752 -9.77 -15.10 19.59
N THR A 753 -10.38 -14.17 20.34
CA THR A 753 -11.53 -14.48 21.20
C THR A 753 -12.70 -14.99 20.36
N LEU A 754 -13.00 -14.36 19.23
CA LEU A 754 -14.05 -14.81 18.31
C LEU A 754 -13.72 -16.17 17.66
N ALA A 755 -12.45 -16.41 17.28
CA ALA A 755 -12.02 -17.69 16.71
C ALA A 755 -12.17 -18.82 17.72
N ALA A 756 -11.85 -18.59 19.00
CA ALA A 756 -12.07 -19.55 20.08
C ALA A 756 -13.56 -19.93 20.22
N THR A 757 -14.48 -19.05 19.83
CA THR A 757 -15.93 -19.31 19.92
C THR A 757 -16.49 -20.09 18.72
N ALA A 758 -15.74 -20.17 17.61
CA ALA A 758 -16.21 -20.81 16.39
C ALA A 758 -16.53 -22.30 16.59
N TYR A 759 -15.68 -23.03 17.31
CA TYR A 759 -15.92 -24.45 17.60
C TYR A 759 -17.13 -24.68 18.51
N PRO A 760 -17.24 -24.02 19.69
CA PRO A 760 -18.43 -24.14 20.56
C PRO A 760 -19.73 -23.72 19.88
N VAL A 761 -19.75 -22.64 19.09
CA VAL A 761 -20.93 -22.19 18.34
C VAL A 761 -21.35 -23.24 17.31
N ARG A 762 -20.38 -23.82 16.58
CA ARG A 762 -20.65 -24.90 15.62
C ARG A 762 -21.18 -26.15 16.32
N TYR A 763 -20.62 -26.50 17.48
CA TYR A 763 -21.09 -27.62 18.29
C TYR A 763 -22.53 -27.40 18.80
N ALA A 764 -22.82 -26.21 19.37
CA ALA A 764 -24.16 -25.83 19.81
C ALA A 764 -25.19 -25.87 18.67
N SER A 765 -24.83 -25.38 17.48
CA SER A 765 -25.73 -25.42 16.32
C SER A 765 -26.10 -26.85 15.90
N ARG A 766 -25.18 -27.81 16.04
CA ARG A 766 -25.41 -29.23 15.70
C ARG A 766 -26.30 -29.94 16.73
N LEU A 767 -26.31 -29.49 17.98
CA LEU A 767 -27.21 -30.01 19.02
C LEU A 767 -28.68 -29.61 18.79
N VAL A 768 -28.93 -28.52 18.07
CA VAL A 768 -30.25 -27.92 17.84
C VAL A 768 -31.00 -28.57 16.66
N THR A 769 -30.44 -29.58 16.00
CA THR A 769 -31.13 -30.36 14.96
C THR A 769 -31.69 -31.67 15.54
N PRO A 770 -32.96 -31.74 15.98
CA PRO A 770 -33.54 -32.95 16.57
C PRO A 770 -33.98 -33.97 15.50
N SER A 771 -33.71 -33.72 14.21
CA SER A 771 -34.42 -34.40 13.11
C SER A 771 -33.52 -35.23 12.17
N PHE A 772 -32.24 -35.45 12.49
CA PHE A 772 -31.41 -36.33 11.66
C PHE A 772 -31.98 -37.76 11.56
N GLU A 773 -32.80 -38.20 12.53
CA GLU A 773 -33.43 -39.51 12.52
C GLU A 773 -34.77 -39.60 11.73
N ARG A 774 -35.38 -38.48 11.31
CA ARG A 774 -36.62 -38.51 10.49
C ARG A 774 -36.53 -37.65 9.23
N LYS A 775 -35.49 -37.87 8.42
CA LYS A 775 -35.60 -37.50 6.99
C LYS A 775 -36.71 -38.33 6.36
N TRP A 776 -37.78 -37.67 5.89
CA TRP A 776 -38.87 -38.31 5.16
C TRP A 776 -38.29 -39.12 3.98
N ARG A 777 -38.48 -40.45 4.00
CA ARG A 777 -38.03 -41.35 2.93
C ARG A 777 -39.19 -41.57 1.97
N LEU A 778 -39.01 -41.14 0.72
CA LEU A 778 -39.99 -41.34 -0.37
C LEU A 778 -40.39 -42.82 -0.49
N GLU A 779 -39.41 -43.72 -0.35
CA GLU A 779 -39.56 -45.18 -0.46
C GLU A 779 -40.54 -45.78 0.54
N ALA A 780 -40.70 -45.17 1.72
CA ALA A 780 -41.64 -45.66 2.73
C ALA A 780 -43.11 -45.30 2.43
N HIS A 781 -43.34 -44.37 1.50
CA HIS A 781 -44.67 -43.80 1.20
C HIS A 781 -45.04 -43.89 -0.28
N ALA A 782 -44.30 -44.67 -1.05
CA ALA A 782 -44.50 -44.79 -2.48
C ALA A 782 -44.47 -46.25 -2.96
N VAL A 783 -45.31 -46.55 -3.94
CA VAL A 783 -45.38 -47.85 -4.61
C VAL A 783 -45.00 -47.66 -6.07
N ARG A 784 -43.97 -48.39 -6.51
CA ARG A 784 -43.51 -48.38 -7.90
C ARG A 784 -44.07 -49.58 -8.65
N ARG A 785 -44.58 -49.34 -9.87
CA ARG A 785 -45.03 -50.37 -10.81
C ARG A 785 -44.48 -50.02 -12.21
N GLY A 786 -43.35 -50.60 -12.57
CA GLY A 786 -42.64 -50.31 -13.83
C GLY A 786 -42.32 -48.82 -13.99
N ASP A 787 -42.89 -48.21 -15.03
CA ASP A 787 -42.78 -46.77 -15.36
C ASP A 787 -43.82 -45.88 -14.65
N THR A 788 -44.54 -46.42 -13.65
CA THR A 788 -45.48 -45.67 -12.81
C THR A 788 -45.01 -45.64 -11.36
N TYR A 789 -45.07 -44.47 -10.74
CA TYR A 789 -44.68 -44.24 -9.34
C TYR A 789 -45.82 -43.54 -8.60
N ILE A 790 -46.40 -44.19 -7.58
CA ILE A 790 -47.54 -43.67 -6.83
C ILE A 790 -47.07 -43.29 -5.43
N VAL A 791 -47.14 -42.02 -5.07
CA VAL A 791 -46.68 -41.48 -3.78
C VAL A 791 -47.88 -41.00 -2.97
N LYS A 792 -48.05 -41.52 -1.75
CA LYS A 792 -49.04 -41.02 -0.79
C LYS A 792 -48.39 -39.98 0.11
N ILE A 793 -48.87 -38.74 0.08
CA ILE A 793 -48.38 -37.69 0.97
C ILE A 793 -49.16 -37.77 2.29
N PRO A 794 -48.50 -37.93 3.45
CA PRO A 794 -49.14 -37.91 4.76
C PRO A 794 -49.51 -36.47 5.13
N PHE A 795 -50.57 -35.95 4.51
CA PHE A 795 -51.09 -34.60 4.70
C PHE A 795 -52.62 -34.66 4.78
N VAL A 796 -53.19 -34.02 5.80
CA VAL A 796 -54.64 -34.02 6.05
C VAL A 796 -55.09 -32.60 6.33
N ILE A 797 -56.13 -32.15 5.64
CA ILE A 797 -56.76 -30.85 5.85
C ILE A 797 -58.27 -31.00 5.81
N SER A 798 -58.98 -29.97 6.28
CA SER A 798 -60.45 -29.97 6.26
C SER A 798 -60.99 -29.96 4.82
N ARG A 799 -62.18 -30.56 4.60
CA ARG A 799 -62.84 -30.58 3.28
C ARG A 799 -63.04 -29.18 2.68
N ALA A 800 -63.28 -28.17 3.53
CA ALA A 800 -63.47 -26.79 3.12
C ALA A 800 -62.18 -26.17 2.53
N GLU A 801 -61.01 -26.60 2.99
CA GLU A 801 -59.70 -26.07 2.57
C GLU A 801 -59.16 -26.71 1.29
N VAL A 802 -59.67 -27.87 0.88
CA VAL A 802 -59.12 -28.65 -0.26
C VAL A 802 -59.07 -27.84 -1.55
N ALA A 803 -60.15 -27.14 -1.90
CA ALA A 803 -60.20 -26.35 -3.14
C ALA A 803 -59.16 -25.20 -3.12
N GLY A 804 -59.00 -24.54 -1.96
CA GLY A 804 -58.00 -23.48 -1.77
C GLY A 804 -56.57 -24.02 -1.83
N ALA A 805 -56.29 -25.16 -1.19
CA ALA A 805 -54.97 -25.78 -1.18
C ALA A 805 -54.54 -26.29 -2.56
N VAL A 806 -55.47 -26.84 -3.36
CA VAL A 806 -55.18 -27.28 -4.74
C VAL A 806 -54.95 -26.08 -5.66
N LEU A 807 -55.74 -25.00 -5.50
CA LEU A 807 -55.51 -23.75 -6.25
C LEU A 807 -54.15 -23.12 -5.88
N TYR A 808 -53.80 -23.09 -4.59
CA TYR A 808 -52.51 -22.63 -4.10
C TYR A 808 -51.35 -23.42 -4.71
N LEU A 809 -51.44 -24.75 -4.76
CA LEU A 809 -50.42 -25.57 -5.43
C LEU A 809 -50.38 -25.34 -6.94
N LYS A 810 -51.53 -25.16 -7.59
CA LYS A 810 -51.60 -24.86 -9.03
C LYS A 810 -50.91 -23.54 -9.34
N GLU A 811 -51.19 -22.48 -8.58
CA GLU A 811 -50.57 -21.15 -8.71
C GLU A 811 -49.05 -21.25 -8.59
N TYR A 812 -48.55 -21.97 -7.58
CA TYR A 812 -47.11 -22.20 -7.42
C TYR A 812 -46.48 -22.99 -8.57
N LEU A 813 -47.12 -24.07 -9.01
CA LEU A 813 -46.58 -24.95 -10.05
C LEU A 813 -46.59 -24.28 -11.44
N GLN A 814 -47.45 -23.29 -11.66
CA GLN A 814 -47.46 -22.47 -12.87
C GLN A 814 -46.20 -21.58 -13.00
N LEU A 815 -45.52 -21.26 -11.91
CA LEU A 815 -44.25 -20.52 -11.94
C LEU A 815 -43.13 -21.27 -12.68
N PHE A 816 -43.25 -22.60 -12.78
CA PHE A 816 -42.27 -23.47 -13.43
C PHE A 816 -42.59 -23.72 -14.91
N GLN A 817 -43.39 -22.88 -15.57
CA GLN A 817 -43.74 -23.06 -16.99
C GLN A 817 -42.65 -22.61 -17.98
N SER A 818 -41.66 -21.83 -17.54
CA SER A 818 -40.54 -21.37 -18.37
C SER A 818 -39.30 -22.25 -18.18
N GLU A 819 -38.52 -22.49 -19.25
CA GLU A 819 -37.21 -23.17 -19.15
C GLU A 819 -36.21 -22.37 -18.29
N GLN A 820 -36.38 -21.04 -18.24
CA GLN A 820 -35.59 -20.12 -17.43
C GLN A 820 -36.00 -20.11 -15.95
N ALA A 821 -37.08 -20.80 -15.56
CA ALA A 821 -37.50 -20.87 -14.18
C ALA A 821 -36.45 -21.55 -13.29
N GLU A 822 -36.15 -20.94 -12.14
CA GLU A 822 -35.27 -21.47 -11.11
C GLU A 822 -35.97 -22.66 -10.41
N GLY A 823 -35.73 -23.87 -10.91
CA GLY A 823 -36.34 -25.08 -10.39
C GLY A 823 -35.76 -26.36 -10.98
N PRO A 824 -35.90 -27.51 -10.30
CA PRO A 824 -35.39 -28.81 -10.78
C PRO A 824 -36.22 -29.41 -11.92
N PHE A 825 -37.36 -28.81 -12.27
CA PHE A 825 -38.26 -29.27 -13.31
C PHE A 825 -38.99 -28.10 -13.97
N MET A 826 -39.58 -28.34 -15.14
CA MET A 826 -40.45 -27.43 -15.86
C MET A 826 -41.81 -28.10 -16.10
N VAL A 827 -42.90 -27.38 -15.84
CA VAL A 827 -44.27 -27.82 -16.08
C VAL A 827 -44.70 -27.34 -17.46
N GLU A 828 -44.74 -28.22 -18.46
CA GLU A 828 -45.15 -27.85 -19.82
C GLU A 828 -46.63 -27.50 -19.91
N ARG A 829 -47.47 -28.27 -19.19
CA ARG A 829 -48.93 -28.12 -19.19
C ARG A 829 -49.46 -28.52 -17.83
N ILE A 830 -50.47 -27.79 -17.36
CA ILE A 830 -51.19 -28.04 -16.12
C ILE A 830 -52.69 -27.89 -16.37
N LYS A 831 -53.48 -28.90 -16.04
CA LYS A 831 -54.93 -28.92 -16.17
C LYS A 831 -55.56 -29.37 -14.87
N TYR A 832 -56.66 -28.72 -14.50
CA TYR A 832 -57.46 -29.12 -13.35
C TYR A 832 -58.72 -29.84 -13.84
N ARG A 833 -59.09 -30.93 -13.17
CA ARG A 833 -60.35 -31.63 -13.39
C ARG A 833 -60.92 -32.18 -12.08
N GLU A 834 -62.25 -32.29 -12.02
CA GLU A 834 -62.94 -32.97 -10.92
C GLU A 834 -63.58 -34.26 -11.42
N GLU A 835 -63.43 -35.33 -10.64
CA GLU A 835 -64.02 -36.64 -10.91
C GLU A 835 -64.94 -37.04 -9.74
N LYS A 836 -66.13 -37.58 -10.05
CA LYS A 836 -66.98 -38.23 -9.05
C LYS A 836 -66.46 -39.65 -8.82
N VAL A 837 -66.18 -39.99 -7.57
CA VAL A 837 -65.73 -41.33 -7.15
C VAL A 837 -66.85 -41.97 -6.32
N GLU A 838 -66.98 -43.29 -6.33
CA GLU A 838 -68.10 -44.05 -5.71
C GLU A 838 -68.49 -43.64 -4.28
N ARG A 839 -67.57 -43.07 -3.49
CA ARG A 839 -67.82 -42.58 -2.12
C ARG A 839 -67.37 -41.14 -1.85
N GLY A 840 -67.20 -40.30 -2.88
CA GLY A 840 -66.76 -38.92 -2.69
C GLY A 840 -66.47 -38.11 -3.97
N ARG A 841 -65.79 -36.97 -3.80
CA ARG A 841 -65.24 -36.16 -4.91
C ARG A 841 -63.72 -36.29 -4.93
N SER A 842 -63.16 -36.42 -6.13
CA SER A 842 -61.72 -36.39 -6.35
C SER A 842 -61.33 -35.18 -7.18
N ARG A 843 -60.34 -34.43 -6.71
CA ARG A 843 -59.78 -33.29 -7.44
C ARG A 843 -58.43 -33.68 -7.98
N VAL A 844 -58.23 -33.53 -9.28
CA VAL A 844 -57.04 -33.98 -9.99
C VAL A 844 -56.38 -32.81 -10.70
N LEU A 845 -55.09 -32.61 -10.43
CA LEU A 845 -54.23 -31.69 -11.16
C LEU A 845 -53.31 -32.51 -12.06
N ASP A 846 -53.61 -32.53 -13.35
CA ASP A 846 -52.81 -33.20 -14.38
C ASP A 846 -51.70 -32.29 -14.88
N MET A 847 -50.48 -32.79 -14.86
CA MET A 847 -49.30 -32.04 -15.29
C MET A 847 -48.47 -32.88 -16.24
N ARG A 848 -47.90 -32.23 -17.26
CA ARG A 848 -46.80 -32.78 -18.05
C ARG A 848 -45.53 -32.02 -17.67
N VAL A 849 -44.53 -32.74 -17.20
CA VAL A 849 -43.35 -32.17 -16.54
C VAL A 849 -42.08 -32.67 -17.23
N ARG A 850 -41.15 -31.77 -17.55
CA ARG A 850 -39.77 -32.08 -17.96
C ARG A 850 -38.83 -31.91 -16.77
N ILE A 851 -37.93 -32.86 -16.57
CA ILE A 851 -37.01 -32.86 -15.42
C ILE A 851 -35.63 -32.38 -15.87
N LYS A 852 -34.96 -31.51 -15.09
CA LYS A 852 -33.59 -31.04 -15.36
C LYS A 852 -32.55 -32.11 -14.96
N PRO A 853 -31.41 -32.21 -15.65
CA PRO A 853 -31.02 -31.47 -16.86
C PRO A 853 -31.84 -31.89 -18.08
N PHE A 854 -32.27 -30.92 -18.89
CA PHE A 854 -33.18 -31.17 -20.01
C PHE A 854 -32.56 -32.02 -21.13
N ASP A 855 -31.23 -32.10 -21.18
CA ASP A 855 -30.46 -32.90 -22.16
C ASP A 855 -30.78 -34.39 -22.08
N TRP A 856 -31.22 -34.88 -20.92
CA TRP A 856 -31.60 -36.27 -20.71
C TRP A 856 -33.01 -36.61 -21.25
N GLY A 857 -33.72 -35.64 -21.83
CA GLY A 857 -35.00 -35.85 -22.50
C GLY A 857 -36.11 -36.41 -21.61
N VAL A 858 -36.01 -36.24 -20.30
CA VAL A 858 -36.92 -36.86 -19.33
C VAL A 858 -38.22 -36.09 -19.26
N ALA A 859 -39.31 -36.71 -19.73
CA ALA A 859 -40.66 -36.20 -19.61
C ALA A 859 -41.54 -37.18 -18.82
N THR A 860 -42.41 -36.65 -17.95
CA THR A 860 -43.32 -37.43 -17.12
C THR A 860 -44.70 -36.78 -17.05
N THR A 861 -45.75 -37.59 -17.07
CA THR A 861 -47.08 -37.14 -16.65
C THR A 861 -47.21 -37.31 -15.14
N THR A 862 -47.61 -36.25 -14.45
CA THR A 862 -47.80 -36.22 -13.00
C THR A 862 -49.23 -35.85 -12.69
N GLN A 863 -49.94 -36.66 -11.93
CA GLN A 863 -51.31 -36.40 -11.48
C GLN A 863 -51.30 -36.24 -9.96
N LEU A 864 -51.60 -35.04 -9.46
CA LEU A 864 -51.87 -34.84 -8.04
C LEU A 864 -53.37 -35.04 -7.81
N LYS A 865 -53.72 -36.16 -7.17
CA LYS A 865 -55.09 -36.58 -6.87
C LYS A 865 -55.39 -36.38 -5.38
N VAL A 866 -56.49 -35.69 -5.09
CA VAL A 866 -56.97 -35.46 -3.73
C VAL A 866 -58.35 -36.07 -3.57
N ASP A 867 -58.40 -37.20 -2.88
CA ASP A 867 -59.64 -37.93 -2.62
C ASP A 867 -60.24 -37.47 -1.29
N THR A 868 -61.50 -37.00 -1.33
CA THR A 868 -62.24 -36.60 -0.13
C THR A 868 -63.29 -37.65 0.20
N VAL A 869 -63.06 -38.43 1.25
CA VAL A 869 -63.99 -39.47 1.74
C VAL A 869 -64.35 -39.13 3.18
N GLY A 870 -65.62 -38.79 3.43
CA GLY A 870 -66.09 -38.36 4.75
C GLY A 870 -65.40 -37.07 5.25
N LYS A 871 -64.76 -37.14 6.43
CA LYS A 871 -63.98 -36.03 7.03
C LYS A 871 -62.48 -36.09 6.69
N THR A 872 -62.03 -37.11 5.97
CA THR A 872 -60.60 -37.36 5.69
C THR A 872 -60.24 -37.08 4.23
N THR A 873 -59.07 -36.49 4.02
CA THR A 873 -58.51 -36.21 2.69
C THR A 873 -57.26 -37.05 2.46
N THR A 874 -57.18 -37.74 1.32
CA THR A 874 -56.00 -38.50 0.94
C THR A 874 -55.32 -37.82 -0.24
N TRP A 875 -54.03 -37.48 -0.10
CA TRP A 875 -53.23 -36.81 -1.12
C TRP A 875 -52.30 -37.82 -1.79
N THR A 876 -52.50 -38.06 -3.08
CA THR A 876 -51.72 -39.03 -3.86
C THR A 876 -51.13 -38.34 -5.08
N ILE A 877 -49.83 -38.50 -5.33
CA ILE A 877 -49.19 -38.08 -6.57
C ILE A 877 -48.85 -39.33 -7.40
N ILE A 878 -49.34 -39.38 -8.62
CA ILE A 878 -49.08 -40.46 -9.57
C ILE A 878 -48.18 -39.92 -10.67
N PHE A 879 -46.99 -40.48 -10.79
CA PHE A 879 -46.04 -40.17 -11.86
C PHE A 879 -46.04 -41.31 -12.87
N LYS A 880 -46.07 -41.01 -14.17
CA LYS A 880 -45.85 -41.96 -15.24
C LYS A 880 -44.76 -41.44 -16.17
N ARG A 881 -43.70 -42.21 -16.38
CA ARG A 881 -42.60 -41.85 -17.28
C ARG A 881 -43.09 -41.90 -18.73
N LEU A 882 -42.78 -40.87 -19.51
CA LEU A 882 -43.05 -40.84 -20.96
C LEU A 882 -41.78 -41.11 -21.77
N SER A 883 -40.66 -40.52 -21.37
CA SER A 883 -39.38 -40.59 -22.09
C SER A 883 -38.19 -40.31 -21.16
N GLY A 884 -36.97 -40.59 -21.64
CA GLY A 884 -35.70 -40.30 -20.97
C GLY A 884 -35.29 -41.32 -19.91
N THR A 885 -34.11 -41.12 -19.32
CA THR A 885 -33.45 -42.12 -18.46
C THR A 885 -34.12 -42.29 -17.09
N GLU A 886 -34.26 -43.54 -16.64
CA GLU A 886 -34.95 -43.92 -15.41
C GLU A 886 -34.36 -43.29 -14.14
N HIS A 887 -33.04 -43.29 -13.98
CA HIS A 887 -32.41 -42.77 -12.75
C HIS A 887 -32.61 -41.25 -12.58
N VAL A 888 -32.66 -40.50 -13.69
CA VAL A 888 -32.96 -39.06 -13.69
C VAL A 888 -34.46 -38.84 -13.41
N TRP A 889 -35.33 -39.68 -13.97
CA TRP A 889 -36.77 -39.66 -13.68
C TRP A 889 -37.07 -39.88 -12.19
N ILE A 890 -36.45 -40.89 -11.56
CA ILE A 890 -36.61 -41.17 -10.12
C ILE A 890 -36.15 -39.98 -9.25
N ARG A 891 -35.03 -39.33 -9.64
CA ARG A 891 -34.56 -38.10 -8.96
C ARG A 891 -35.58 -36.98 -9.08
N GLY A 892 -36.14 -36.78 -10.27
CA GLY A 892 -37.19 -35.79 -10.50
C GLY A 892 -38.46 -36.07 -9.70
N VAL A 893 -38.89 -37.33 -9.59
CA VAL A 893 -40.02 -37.74 -8.72
C VAL A 893 -39.79 -37.31 -7.27
N ARG A 894 -38.58 -37.57 -6.72
CA ARG A 894 -38.18 -37.12 -5.37
C ARG A 894 -38.26 -35.60 -5.23
N GLN A 895 -37.73 -34.86 -6.19
CA GLN A 895 -37.70 -33.40 -6.17
C GLN A 895 -39.11 -32.79 -6.27
N ILE A 896 -39.93 -33.25 -7.22
CA ILE A 896 -41.31 -32.76 -7.40
C ILE A 896 -42.15 -33.03 -6.15
N THR A 897 -42.02 -34.23 -5.58
CA THR A 897 -42.77 -34.56 -4.36
C THR A 897 -42.31 -33.73 -3.17
N ASP A 898 -41.00 -33.51 -3.00
CA ASP A 898 -40.51 -32.65 -1.91
C ASP A 898 -40.97 -31.19 -2.07
N VAL A 899 -41.01 -30.67 -3.30
CA VAL A 899 -41.53 -29.32 -3.61
C VAL A 899 -43.02 -29.21 -3.24
N ILE A 900 -43.86 -30.15 -3.70
CA ILE A 900 -45.29 -30.16 -3.37
C ILE A 900 -45.52 -30.30 -1.86
N ARG A 901 -44.79 -31.22 -1.21
CA ARG A 901 -44.87 -31.43 0.24
C ARG A 901 -44.50 -30.17 1.03
N LYS A 902 -43.41 -29.49 0.67
CA LYS A 902 -43.00 -28.23 1.32
C LYS A 902 -44.07 -27.16 1.16
N GLN A 903 -44.65 -27.02 -0.02
CA GLN A 903 -45.74 -26.06 -0.24
C GLN A 903 -47.00 -26.40 0.56
N LEU A 904 -47.35 -27.68 0.72
CA LEU A 904 -48.45 -28.09 1.61
C LEU A 904 -48.16 -27.80 3.09
N LEU A 905 -46.90 -27.91 3.53
CA LEU A 905 -46.50 -27.51 4.87
C LEU A 905 -46.57 -25.98 5.06
N ILE A 906 -46.18 -25.20 4.06
CA ILE A 906 -46.33 -23.74 4.07
C ILE A 906 -47.81 -23.36 4.13
N TRP A 907 -48.67 -24.01 3.33
CA TRP A 907 -50.12 -23.84 3.37
C TRP A 907 -50.68 -24.01 4.79
N ARG A 908 -50.23 -25.04 5.52
CA ARG A 908 -50.64 -25.25 6.92
C ARG A 908 -50.19 -24.13 7.87
N GLY A 909 -49.08 -23.47 7.56
CA GLY A 909 -48.54 -22.34 8.31
C GLY A 909 -49.16 -20.98 7.97
N LEU A 910 -49.95 -20.87 6.89
CA LEU A 910 -50.64 -19.63 6.52
C LEU A 910 -51.69 -19.25 7.57
N LYS A 911 -51.86 -17.93 7.78
CA LYS A 911 -52.87 -17.42 8.70
C LYS A 911 -54.28 -17.84 8.21
N PRO A 912 -55.25 -18.05 9.11
CA PRO A 912 -56.61 -18.48 8.72
C PRO A 912 -57.27 -17.59 7.66
N GLU A 913 -57.07 -16.27 7.73
CA GLU A 913 -57.56 -15.28 6.77
C GLU A 913 -57.02 -15.52 5.35
N GLU A 914 -55.73 -15.87 5.24
CA GLU A 914 -55.05 -16.11 3.97
C GLU A 914 -55.50 -17.43 3.34
N ARG A 915 -55.73 -18.47 4.15
CA ARG A 915 -56.34 -19.71 3.67
C ARG A 915 -57.76 -19.44 3.17
N GLN A 916 -58.53 -18.60 3.86
CA GLN A 916 -59.89 -18.23 3.45
C GLN A 916 -59.91 -17.45 2.13
N GLU A 917 -58.93 -16.58 1.89
CA GLU A 917 -58.74 -15.85 0.62
C GLU A 917 -58.59 -16.83 -0.56
N TYR A 918 -57.71 -17.82 -0.45
CA TYR A 918 -57.53 -18.86 -1.47
C TYR A 918 -58.78 -19.76 -1.64
N ILE A 919 -59.51 -20.06 -0.57
CA ILE A 919 -60.78 -20.80 -0.64
C ILE A 919 -61.83 -19.99 -1.42
N ASN A 920 -61.92 -18.68 -1.17
CA ASN A 920 -62.85 -17.79 -1.87
C ASN A 920 -62.44 -17.59 -3.34
N LYS A 921 -61.14 -17.49 -3.63
CA LYS A 921 -60.60 -17.42 -5.00
C LYS A 921 -60.93 -18.71 -5.77
N ALA A 922 -60.78 -19.87 -5.13
CA ALA A 922 -61.16 -21.15 -5.72
C ALA A 922 -62.68 -21.25 -6.02
N ARG A 923 -63.54 -20.64 -5.18
CA ARG A 923 -64.98 -20.52 -5.46
C ARG A 923 -65.27 -19.66 -6.69
N LYS A 924 -64.57 -18.54 -6.86
CA LYS A 924 -64.73 -17.64 -8.01
C LYS A 924 -64.24 -18.24 -9.33
N GLU A 925 -63.19 -19.06 -9.29
CA GLU A 925 -62.65 -19.77 -10.47
C GLU A 925 -63.43 -21.05 -10.85
N GLY A 926 -64.55 -21.35 -10.18
CA GLY A 926 -65.39 -22.50 -10.49
C GLY A 926 -64.83 -23.86 -10.04
N LEU A 927 -63.94 -23.88 -9.04
CA LEU A 927 -63.29 -25.10 -8.51
C LEU A 927 -64.08 -25.76 -7.35
N GLN A 928 -65.42 -25.65 -7.33
CA GLN A 928 -66.28 -26.14 -6.24
C GLN A 928 -67.22 -27.29 -6.60
#